data_AF-A0AAF0Y8D0-F1
#
_entry.id   AF-A0AAF0Y8D0-F1
#
_cell.length_a   1.000
_cell.length_b   1.000
_cell.length_c   1.000
_cell.angle_alpha   90.00
_cell.angle_beta   90.00
_cell.angle_gamma   90.00
#
_symmetry.space_group_name_H-M   'P 1'
#
loop_
_entity.id
_entity.type
_entity.pdbx_description
1 polymer ?
#
loop_
_entity_poly.entity_id
_entity_poly.type
_entity_poly.pdbx_seq_one_letter_code
_entity_poly.pdbx_strand_id
1 'polypeptide(L)'
;MTKRVLRVALLINDVPMQTVIDEDGTYYDIFKRWLLKALAKYPDAQVANNTELVFDGYDVVNKLEFPPAEKLVAGGSESYDVIMLTGSRHTAHDETSSFGPTLIKWIREVATNPATQHIRLVGICYGHQILSIALGGQCEVGKAGWEVGVYGINLTEEGKYWWSSDVNSVKGSDKIYAEQMHRDHVPALPPGTQLLGSSEKYPVHSFVKLHPASTPAKPLAQVLTIQGHPEFTPSIVNHITDARTEGGIFTPEVAAEAHRRASGVDGTGGEGEGRLGTAIWKVMLQDLPVQQDAPAPQGNGSAQQSTQAYLQDPSRYASIDKLLDRPGPWTDESFEGGQTTKNFLRNESKILVIGAGGLGCEILQNLALTGFGNIHVIDMDTIDISNLNRQFLFREADVGKSKALVAADFIMKRIPGVKVTAHHSKIQDHPLSFYKQFNIIIAGLDSISARRWINATLVGMVDEEDPESLKPLIDGGTEGFKGQARVILPTITSCYECSIDMLTPPTAFPICTIANTPRLPEHCIEWASVLEWPRVFKDKKLDTDDPDHIEWLFQVASNRASEFKIEGVTWALTQGVVKNIIPAIASTNAIIAASCCNEALKIATTCAPFLNNYMMYVGNDSLYTFTFEHEKRPECPVCGGESISAEVGKDWTLEKLVEWISVRQDLQITRPSLAHASGQPLYFQAPPQLHEATKPNLEKLVSELVQEGEALVVTDPNLPFSLSVEVTFV
;
A
#
# COMPACT_ATOMS: atom_id res chain seq x y z
N MET A 1 -48.79 -9.01 -10.18
CA MET A 1 -47.34 -9.02 -9.86
C MET A 1 -46.80 -7.65 -10.21
N THR A 2 -46.07 -7.00 -9.32
CA THR A 2 -45.39 -5.73 -9.61
C THR A 2 -44.29 -5.98 -10.64
N LYS A 3 -44.23 -5.17 -11.70
CA LYS A 3 -43.14 -5.25 -12.70
C LYS A 3 -41.79 -5.02 -12.01
N ARG A 4 -40.76 -5.79 -12.38
CA ARG A 4 -39.38 -5.58 -11.94
C ARG A 4 -38.81 -4.41 -12.73
N VAL A 5 -38.45 -3.33 -12.06
CA VAL A 5 -37.76 -2.20 -12.70
C VAL A 5 -36.26 -2.42 -12.57
N LEU A 6 -35.54 -2.44 -13.69
CA LEU A 6 -34.09 -2.50 -13.74
C LEU A 6 -33.55 -1.15 -14.23
N ARG A 7 -32.72 -0.50 -13.42
CA ARG A 7 -32.14 0.82 -13.72
C ARG A 7 -30.70 0.69 -14.20
N VAL A 8 -30.41 1.17 -15.40
CA VAL A 8 -29.07 1.11 -15.99
C VAL A 8 -28.57 2.51 -16.29
N ALA A 9 -27.36 2.82 -15.81
CA ALA A 9 -26.60 3.98 -16.21
C ALA A 9 -25.60 3.59 -17.31
N LEU A 10 -25.70 4.22 -18.47
CA LEU A 10 -24.77 4.06 -19.58
C LEU A 10 -23.73 5.19 -19.55
N LEU A 11 -22.47 4.83 -19.35
CA LEU A 11 -21.34 5.74 -19.53
C LEU A 11 -20.92 5.74 -21.00
N ILE A 12 -21.19 6.86 -21.67
CA ILE A 12 -20.94 7.06 -23.09
C ILE A 12 -19.50 7.58 -23.25
N ASN A 13 -18.64 6.70 -23.74
CA ASN A 13 -17.19 6.91 -23.85
C ASN A 13 -16.74 7.32 -25.27
N ASP A 14 -17.68 7.61 -26.17
CA ASP A 14 -17.41 8.14 -27.52
C ASP A 14 -18.70 8.65 -28.17
N VAL A 15 -18.58 9.24 -29.35
CA VAL A 15 -19.71 9.63 -30.21
C VAL A 15 -19.59 8.86 -31.53
N PRO A 16 -20.67 8.20 -32.02
CA PRO A 16 -20.59 7.48 -33.28
C PRO A 16 -20.45 8.48 -34.44
N MET A 17 -19.89 8.01 -35.57
CA MET A 17 -19.78 8.83 -36.78
C MET A 17 -21.15 9.18 -37.36
N GLN A 18 -21.21 10.28 -38.12
CA GLN A 18 -22.48 10.82 -38.62
C GLN A 18 -23.29 9.80 -39.45
N THR A 19 -22.63 8.99 -40.28
CA THR A 19 -23.28 7.92 -41.06
C THR A 19 -23.97 6.88 -40.18
N VAL A 20 -23.34 6.52 -39.05
CA VAL A 20 -23.95 5.62 -38.05
C VAL A 20 -25.07 6.33 -37.27
N ILE A 21 -24.93 7.62 -36.98
CA ILE A 21 -26.00 8.40 -36.32
C ILE A 21 -27.25 8.45 -37.22
N ASP A 22 -27.07 8.68 -38.51
CA ASP A 22 -28.16 8.85 -39.47
C ASP A 22 -28.99 7.56 -39.64
N GLU A 23 -28.34 6.39 -39.57
CA GLU A 23 -29.00 5.08 -39.73
C GLU A 23 -29.41 4.43 -38.40
N ASP A 24 -28.51 4.41 -37.41
CA ASP A 24 -28.65 3.63 -36.18
C ASP A 24 -28.86 4.49 -34.93
N GLY A 25 -28.59 5.79 -34.99
CA GLY A 25 -28.75 6.75 -33.89
C GLY A 25 -27.50 6.89 -33.02
N THR A 26 -27.65 7.53 -31.86
CA THR A 26 -26.54 7.73 -30.91
C THR A 26 -26.17 6.42 -30.20
N TYR A 27 -25.04 6.36 -29.50
CA TYR A 27 -24.72 5.19 -28.66
C TYR A 27 -25.79 4.92 -27.60
N TYR A 28 -26.48 5.96 -27.09
CA TYR A 28 -27.63 5.78 -26.22
C TYR A 28 -28.75 4.98 -26.91
N ASP A 29 -29.10 5.34 -28.15
CA ASP A 29 -30.15 4.68 -28.92
C ASP A 29 -29.78 3.24 -29.30
N ILE A 30 -28.53 3.03 -29.72
CA ILE A 30 -27.98 1.73 -30.11
C ILE A 30 -28.05 0.75 -28.92
N PHE A 31 -27.48 1.14 -27.77
CA PHE A 31 -27.46 0.29 -26.57
C PHE A 31 -28.87 0.02 -26.04
N LYS A 32 -29.73 1.05 -25.99
CA LYS A 32 -31.11 0.89 -25.52
C LYS A 32 -31.90 -0.06 -26.42
N ARG A 33 -31.79 0.11 -27.75
CA ARG A 33 -32.45 -0.77 -28.72
C ARG A 33 -31.95 -2.21 -28.61
N TRP A 34 -30.63 -2.39 -28.53
CA TRP A 34 -30.00 -3.70 -28.38
C TRP A 34 -30.47 -4.41 -27.10
N LEU A 35 -30.43 -3.75 -25.94
CA LEU A 35 -30.88 -4.33 -24.68
C LEU A 35 -32.35 -4.74 -24.71
N LEU A 36 -33.23 -3.90 -25.30
CA LEU A 36 -34.65 -4.22 -25.43
C LEU A 36 -34.90 -5.41 -26.36
N LYS A 37 -34.18 -5.50 -27.48
CA LYS A 37 -34.26 -6.65 -28.39
C LYS A 37 -33.74 -7.92 -27.75
N ALA A 38 -32.63 -7.84 -27.01
CA ALA A 38 -32.08 -8.97 -26.26
C ALA A 38 -33.04 -9.43 -25.15
N LEU A 39 -33.72 -8.51 -24.46
CA LEU A 39 -34.73 -8.83 -23.45
C LEU A 39 -35.94 -9.54 -24.08
N ALA A 40 -36.39 -9.09 -25.25
CA ALA A 40 -37.49 -9.74 -25.97
C ALA A 40 -37.16 -11.18 -26.41
N LYS A 41 -35.87 -11.49 -26.57
CA LYS A 41 -35.35 -12.83 -26.90
C LYS A 41 -34.91 -13.63 -25.68
N TYR A 42 -35.06 -13.08 -24.46
CA TYR A 42 -34.61 -13.76 -23.24
C TYR A 42 -35.41 -15.06 -23.03
N PRO A 43 -34.74 -16.19 -22.67
CA PRO A 43 -35.39 -17.52 -22.64
C PRO A 43 -36.61 -17.63 -21.71
N ASP A 44 -36.61 -16.87 -20.61
CA ASP A 44 -37.73 -16.83 -19.67
C ASP A 44 -38.72 -15.72 -20.07
N ALA A 45 -39.84 -16.13 -20.67
CA ALA A 45 -40.90 -15.22 -21.12
C ALA A 45 -41.59 -14.46 -19.96
N GLN A 46 -41.60 -15.01 -18.75
CA GLN A 46 -42.16 -14.32 -17.58
C GLN A 46 -41.23 -13.19 -17.15
N VAL A 47 -39.92 -13.41 -17.17
CA VAL A 47 -38.90 -12.38 -16.91
C VAL A 47 -38.94 -11.31 -18.00
N ALA A 48 -38.96 -11.70 -19.27
CA ALA A 48 -38.98 -10.78 -20.41
C ALA A 48 -40.20 -9.83 -20.37
N ASN A 49 -41.39 -10.36 -20.07
CA ASN A 49 -42.63 -9.57 -20.06
C ASN A 49 -42.81 -8.71 -18.79
N ASN A 50 -42.16 -9.07 -17.67
CA ASN A 50 -42.32 -8.38 -16.39
C ASN A 50 -41.12 -7.50 -16.00
N THR A 51 -40.10 -7.40 -16.84
CA THR A 51 -38.95 -6.51 -16.62
C THR A 51 -39.15 -5.21 -17.39
N GLU A 52 -39.02 -4.09 -16.68
CA GLU A 52 -39.04 -2.74 -17.23
C GLU A 52 -37.63 -2.15 -17.15
N LEU A 53 -37.10 -1.68 -18.27
CA LEU A 53 -35.77 -1.09 -18.36
C LEU A 53 -35.86 0.43 -18.26
N VAL A 54 -35.29 0.99 -17.20
CA VAL A 54 -35.01 2.43 -17.07
C VAL A 54 -33.55 2.63 -17.46
N PHE A 55 -33.31 3.55 -18.41
CA PHE A 55 -32.02 3.65 -19.09
C PHE A 55 -31.61 5.12 -19.23
N ASP A 56 -30.54 5.50 -18.53
CA ASP A 56 -30.02 6.87 -18.49
C ASP A 56 -28.61 6.91 -19.08
N GLY A 57 -28.30 7.95 -19.87
CA GLY A 57 -26.99 8.14 -20.51
C GLY A 57 -26.21 9.29 -19.89
N TYR A 58 -24.90 9.11 -19.75
CA TYR A 58 -23.97 10.10 -19.21
C TYR A 58 -22.80 10.30 -20.19
N ASP A 59 -22.57 11.54 -20.64
CA ASP A 59 -21.49 11.87 -21.58
C ASP A 59 -20.17 12.06 -20.82
N VAL A 60 -19.33 11.03 -20.84
CA VAL A 60 -18.05 11.04 -20.12
C VAL A 60 -16.99 11.82 -20.90
N VAL A 61 -17.00 11.74 -22.23
CA VAL A 61 -15.92 12.29 -23.06
C VAL A 61 -15.97 13.81 -23.11
N ASN A 62 -17.13 14.38 -23.40
CA ASN A 62 -17.24 15.82 -23.65
C ASN A 62 -17.60 16.60 -22.39
N LYS A 63 -18.27 15.95 -21.43
CA LYS A 63 -18.84 16.63 -20.26
C LYS A 63 -18.37 16.11 -18.92
N LEU A 64 -17.65 14.99 -18.87
CA LEU A 64 -17.28 14.30 -17.63
C LEU A 64 -18.49 14.06 -16.72
N GLU A 65 -19.63 13.72 -17.33
CA GLU A 65 -20.85 13.42 -16.59
C GLU A 65 -20.79 12.00 -16.03
N PHE A 66 -21.16 11.85 -14.76
CA PHE A 66 -21.26 10.56 -14.08
C PHE A 66 -22.59 10.49 -13.31
N PRO A 67 -23.11 9.29 -13.02
CA PRO A 67 -24.24 9.10 -12.14
C PRO A 67 -24.12 9.85 -10.80
N PRO A 68 -25.15 10.59 -10.37
CA PRO A 68 -25.17 11.25 -9.08
C PRO A 68 -24.98 10.25 -7.93
N ALA A 69 -24.27 10.66 -6.88
CA ALA A 69 -23.93 9.78 -5.75
C ALA A 69 -25.18 9.18 -5.09
N GLU A 70 -26.29 9.92 -4.98
CA GLU A 70 -27.53 9.41 -4.41
C GLU A 70 -28.14 8.23 -5.18
N LYS A 71 -27.90 8.15 -6.50
CA LYS A 71 -28.37 7.04 -7.35
C LYS A 71 -27.42 5.83 -7.30
N LEU A 72 -26.28 5.95 -6.63
CA LEU A 72 -25.33 4.85 -6.42
C LEU A 72 -25.51 4.18 -5.04
N VAL A 73 -26.40 4.70 -4.18
CA VAL A 73 -26.66 4.15 -2.86
C VAL A 73 -27.69 3.03 -2.95
N ALA A 74 -27.45 1.91 -2.29
CA ALA A 74 -28.37 0.78 -2.34
C ALA A 74 -29.74 1.09 -1.69
N GLY A 75 -30.81 0.52 -2.25
CA GLY A 75 -32.15 0.56 -1.66
C GLY A 75 -32.94 1.86 -1.84
N GLY A 76 -32.38 2.86 -2.54
CA GLY A 76 -33.12 4.03 -2.99
C GLY A 76 -34.11 3.67 -4.10
N SER A 77 -35.22 4.40 -4.19
CA SER A 77 -36.23 4.16 -5.23
C SER A 77 -35.69 4.42 -6.64
N GLU A 78 -34.65 5.23 -6.78
CA GLU A 78 -34.01 5.64 -8.04
C GLU A 78 -32.58 5.12 -8.21
N SER A 79 -32.17 4.15 -7.38
CA SER A 79 -30.83 3.60 -7.39
C SER A 79 -30.55 2.78 -8.65
N TYR A 80 -29.35 2.91 -9.20
CA TYR A 80 -28.93 2.12 -10.35
C TYR A 80 -28.59 0.69 -9.94
N ASP A 81 -29.02 -0.25 -10.78
CA ASP A 81 -28.71 -1.67 -10.67
C ASP A 81 -27.43 -2.02 -11.41
N VAL A 82 -27.20 -1.34 -12.53
CA VAL A 82 -26.14 -1.65 -13.48
C VAL A 82 -25.50 -0.36 -13.97
N ILE A 83 -24.18 -0.36 -14.07
CA ILE A 83 -23.44 0.62 -14.85
C ILE A 83 -22.80 -0.10 -16.03
N MET A 84 -23.04 0.42 -17.23
CA MET A 84 -22.54 -0.13 -18.48
C MET A 84 -21.62 0.89 -19.16
N LEU A 85 -20.50 0.42 -19.69
CA LEU A 85 -19.50 1.26 -20.36
C LEU A 85 -19.52 0.94 -21.85
N THR A 86 -19.70 1.97 -22.69
CA THR A 86 -19.63 1.80 -24.13
C THR A 86 -18.20 1.56 -24.62
N GLY A 87 -18.08 1.05 -25.85
CA GLY A 87 -16.84 1.13 -26.60
C GLY A 87 -16.43 2.56 -26.93
N SER A 88 -15.21 2.71 -27.47
CA SER A 88 -14.63 3.99 -27.84
C SER A 88 -13.55 3.84 -28.91
N ARG A 89 -13.38 4.86 -29.76
CA ARG A 89 -12.21 5.02 -30.64
C ARG A 89 -10.96 5.46 -29.89
N HIS A 90 -11.12 5.95 -28.66
CA HIS A 90 -10.01 6.37 -27.80
C HIS A 90 -9.24 5.16 -27.29
N THR A 91 -8.03 5.44 -26.84
CA THR A 91 -7.06 4.43 -26.42
C THR A 91 -7.03 4.36 -24.89
N ALA A 92 -7.32 3.20 -24.29
CA ALA A 92 -7.61 3.09 -22.85
C ALA A 92 -6.39 3.34 -21.96
N HIS A 93 -5.19 3.04 -22.46
CA HIS A 93 -3.91 3.29 -21.76
C HIS A 93 -3.28 4.66 -22.06
N ASP A 94 -4.00 5.57 -22.73
CA ASP A 94 -3.53 6.94 -22.90
C ASP A 94 -3.76 7.76 -21.63
N GLU A 95 -2.70 7.91 -20.83
CA GLU A 95 -2.72 8.69 -19.59
C GLU A 95 -2.86 10.20 -19.83
N THR A 96 -2.67 10.68 -21.07
CA THR A 96 -2.81 12.09 -21.43
C THR A 96 -4.23 12.50 -21.81
N SER A 97 -5.13 11.52 -21.92
CA SER A 97 -6.55 11.76 -22.19
C SER A 97 -7.20 12.64 -21.11
N SER A 98 -8.00 13.61 -21.53
CA SER A 98 -8.70 14.52 -20.61
C SER A 98 -9.77 13.83 -19.75
N PHE A 99 -10.27 12.66 -20.16
CA PHE A 99 -11.33 11.94 -19.47
C PHE A 99 -10.94 10.54 -18.99
N GLY A 100 -9.96 9.89 -19.63
CA GLY A 100 -9.55 8.51 -19.36
C GLY A 100 -9.17 8.27 -17.89
N PRO A 101 -8.20 9.02 -17.32
CA PRO A 101 -7.81 8.88 -15.92
C PRO A 101 -8.97 9.10 -14.93
N THR A 102 -9.83 10.08 -15.20
CA THR A 102 -11.01 10.39 -14.38
C THR A 102 -12.03 9.25 -14.40
N LEU A 103 -12.32 8.71 -15.60
CA LEU A 103 -13.20 7.56 -15.77
C LEU A 103 -12.64 6.31 -15.05
N ILE A 104 -11.35 6.02 -15.20
CA ILE A 104 -10.69 4.89 -14.52
C ILE A 104 -10.78 5.04 -13.00
N LYS A 105 -10.53 6.24 -12.47
CA LYS A 105 -10.65 6.53 -11.04
C LYS A 105 -12.09 6.28 -10.55
N TRP A 106 -13.08 6.85 -11.25
CA TRP A 106 -14.49 6.71 -10.87
C TRP A 106 -14.97 5.25 -10.93
N ILE A 107 -14.60 4.51 -11.99
CA ILE A 107 -14.95 3.09 -12.11
C ILE A 107 -14.27 2.26 -11.03
N ARG A 108 -13.02 2.56 -10.67
CA ARG A 108 -12.32 1.89 -9.56
C ARG A 108 -13.06 2.11 -8.25
N GLU A 109 -13.49 3.34 -7.97
CA GLU A 109 -14.28 3.67 -6.78
C GLU A 109 -15.58 2.83 -6.74
N VAL A 110 -16.36 2.81 -7.82
CA VAL A 110 -17.61 2.04 -7.88
C VAL A 110 -17.37 0.52 -7.78
N ALA A 111 -16.33 0.00 -8.44
CA ALA A 111 -16.03 -1.44 -8.48
C ALA A 111 -15.50 -2.00 -7.15
N THR A 112 -14.89 -1.15 -6.32
CA THR A 112 -14.19 -1.57 -5.10
C THR A 112 -14.88 -1.12 -3.82
N ASN A 113 -15.72 -0.08 -3.85
CA ASN A 113 -16.44 0.42 -2.68
C ASN A 113 -17.56 -0.55 -2.25
N PRO A 114 -17.56 -1.05 -1.00
CA PRO A 114 -18.62 -1.91 -0.46
C PRO A 114 -20.04 -1.36 -0.61
N ALA A 115 -20.23 -0.04 -0.51
CA ALA A 115 -21.54 0.60 -0.63
C ALA A 115 -22.15 0.45 -2.04
N THR A 116 -21.31 0.36 -3.07
CA THR A 116 -21.71 0.23 -4.47
C THR A 116 -21.59 -1.20 -5.00
N GLN A 117 -21.26 -2.19 -4.15
CA GLN A 117 -21.10 -3.59 -4.59
C GLN A 117 -22.39 -4.24 -5.09
N HIS A 118 -23.56 -3.67 -4.77
CA HIS A 118 -24.85 -4.07 -5.33
C HIS A 118 -25.01 -3.72 -6.83
N ILE A 119 -24.17 -2.82 -7.34
CA ILE A 119 -24.18 -2.39 -8.73
C ILE A 119 -23.35 -3.35 -9.57
N ARG A 120 -23.94 -3.88 -10.63
CA ARG A 120 -23.25 -4.71 -11.63
C ARG A 120 -22.54 -3.81 -12.63
N LEU A 121 -21.29 -4.11 -12.95
CA LEU A 121 -20.51 -3.40 -13.95
C LEU A 121 -20.38 -4.23 -15.23
N VAL A 122 -20.76 -3.64 -16.36
CA VAL A 122 -20.64 -4.29 -17.68
C VAL A 122 -19.74 -3.47 -18.59
N GLY A 123 -18.61 -4.06 -19.01
CA GLY A 123 -17.65 -3.42 -19.91
C GLY A 123 -17.68 -3.97 -21.32
N ILE A 124 -17.88 -3.10 -22.31
CA ILE A 124 -17.88 -3.47 -23.73
C ILE A 124 -16.72 -2.79 -24.45
N CYS A 125 -15.87 -3.57 -25.14
CA CYS A 125 -14.70 -3.09 -25.88
C CYS A 125 -13.79 -2.16 -25.05
N TYR A 126 -13.83 -0.85 -25.27
CA TYR A 126 -13.13 0.13 -24.43
C TYR A 126 -13.51 0.00 -22.94
N GLY A 127 -14.78 -0.25 -22.63
CA GLY A 127 -15.23 -0.50 -21.27
C GLY A 127 -14.60 -1.75 -20.63
N HIS A 128 -14.33 -2.80 -21.42
CA HIS A 128 -13.59 -3.98 -20.95
C HIS A 128 -12.13 -3.62 -20.59
N GLN A 129 -11.50 -2.78 -21.40
CA GLN A 129 -10.13 -2.29 -21.18
C GLN A 129 -10.06 -1.36 -19.95
N ILE A 130 -11.01 -0.44 -19.81
CA ILE A 130 -11.11 0.45 -18.64
C ILE A 130 -11.33 -0.33 -17.35
N LEU A 131 -12.21 -1.34 -17.37
CA LEU A 131 -12.42 -2.19 -16.19
C LEU A 131 -11.18 -3.03 -15.85
N SER A 132 -10.39 -3.45 -16.86
CA SER A 132 -9.09 -4.08 -16.61
C SER A 132 -8.17 -3.14 -15.81
N ILE A 133 -7.95 -1.91 -16.29
CA ILE A 133 -7.07 -0.93 -15.64
C ILE A 133 -7.61 -0.50 -14.27
N ALA A 134 -8.93 -0.30 -14.16
CA ALA A 134 -9.57 0.08 -12.90
C ALA A 134 -9.39 -0.99 -11.81
N LEU A 135 -9.40 -2.28 -12.19
CA LEU A 135 -9.16 -3.42 -11.30
C LEU A 135 -7.67 -3.75 -11.08
N GLY A 136 -6.75 -2.92 -11.59
CA GLY A 136 -5.31 -3.10 -11.41
C GLY A 136 -4.65 -4.01 -12.48
N GLY A 137 -5.36 -4.30 -13.56
CA GLY A 137 -4.81 -4.92 -14.77
C GLY A 137 -4.18 -3.91 -15.72
N GLN A 138 -3.95 -4.34 -16.96
CA GLN A 138 -3.31 -3.55 -18.01
C GLN A 138 -4.13 -3.56 -19.30
N CYS A 139 -3.84 -2.60 -20.17
CA CYS A 139 -4.26 -2.59 -21.56
C CYS A 139 -3.09 -2.13 -22.42
N GLU A 140 -2.88 -2.77 -23.57
CA GLU A 140 -1.81 -2.40 -24.51
C GLU A 140 -2.24 -2.56 -25.97
N VAL A 141 -1.58 -1.81 -26.86
CA VAL A 141 -1.76 -1.95 -28.30
C VAL A 141 -1.37 -3.35 -28.77
N GLY A 142 -2.32 -4.08 -29.36
CA GLY A 142 -2.09 -5.41 -29.87
C GLY A 142 -1.10 -5.47 -31.03
N LYS A 143 -0.08 -6.31 -30.88
CA LYS A 143 0.95 -6.57 -31.90
C LYS A 143 0.47 -7.50 -33.02
N ALA A 144 -0.61 -8.25 -32.79
CA ALA A 144 -1.23 -9.17 -33.76
C ALA A 144 -2.20 -8.47 -34.75
N GLY A 145 -2.27 -7.14 -34.69
CA GLY A 145 -3.08 -6.32 -35.58
C GLY A 145 -4.57 -6.29 -35.21
N TRP A 146 -5.39 -5.73 -36.10
CA TRP A 146 -6.82 -5.53 -35.83
C TRP A 146 -7.62 -6.83 -35.83
N GLU A 147 -8.67 -6.88 -35.01
CA GLU A 147 -9.82 -7.79 -35.16
C GLU A 147 -11.06 -6.93 -35.46
N VAL A 148 -11.62 -7.11 -36.67
CA VAL A 148 -12.77 -6.34 -37.16
C VAL A 148 -13.80 -7.27 -37.82
N GLY A 149 -15.06 -7.18 -37.40
CA GLY A 149 -16.15 -8.06 -37.82
C GLY A 149 -16.30 -9.28 -36.90
N VAL A 150 -17.00 -10.33 -37.36
CA VAL A 150 -17.33 -11.49 -36.50
C VAL A 150 -16.11 -12.41 -36.27
N TYR A 151 -15.73 -12.57 -34.99
CA TYR A 151 -14.72 -13.53 -34.54
C TYR A 151 -15.30 -14.52 -33.53
N GLY A 152 -14.83 -15.77 -33.60
CA GLY A 152 -15.11 -16.80 -32.61
C GLY A 152 -14.17 -16.67 -31.41
N ILE A 153 -14.73 -16.49 -30.23
CA ILE A 153 -14.03 -16.46 -28.95
C ILE A 153 -14.15 -17.84 -28.32
N ASN A 154 -13.02 -18.48 -28.02
CA ASN A 154 -12.97 -19.75 -27.34
C ASN A 154 -13.25 -19.53 -25.85
N LEU A 155 -14.19 -20.31 -25.31
CA LEU A 155 -14.61 -20.19 -23.91
C LEU A 155 -13.83 -21.14 -23.01
N THR A 156 -13.52 -20.68 -21.79
CA THR A 156 -13.13 -21.54 -20.67
C THR A 156 -14.35 -22.28 -20.11
N GLU A 157 -14.16 -23.18 -19.15
CA GLU A 157 -15.29 -23.82 -18.46
C GLU A 157 -16.16 -22.78 -17.72
N GLU A 158 -15.53 -21.79 -17.09
CA GLU A 158 -16.22 -20.64 -16.52
C GLU A 158 -16.94 -19.83 -17.60
N GLY A 159 -16.29 -19.62 -18.74
CA GLY A 159 -16.85 -18.96 -19.92
C GLY A 159 -18.14 -19.60 -20.41
N LYS A 160 -18.16 -20.94 -20.50
CA LYS A 160 -19.35 -21.69 -20.89
C LYS A 160 -20.51 -21.44 -19.94
N TYR A 161 -20.27 -21.25 -18.65
CA TYR A 161 -21.32 -20.92 -17.70
C TYR A 161 -21.85 -19.50 -17.88
N TRP A 162 -20.96 -18.51 -18.00
CA TRP A 162 -21.34 -17.10 -18.04
C TRP A 162 -21.92 -16.69 -19.39
N TRP A 163 -21.41 -17.23 -20.49
CA TRP A 163 -21.85 -16.93 -21.85
C TRP A 163 -22.85 -17.94 -22.43
N SER A 164 -23.38 -18.89 -21.64
CA SER A 164 -24.44 -19.79 -22.12
C SER A 164 -25.79 -19.08 -22.24
N SER A 165 -26.56 -19.47 -23.27
CA SER A 165 -27.97 -19.10 -23.41
C SER A 165 -28.89 -19.93 -22.49
N ASP A 166 -28.41 -21.03 -21.94
CA ASP A 166 -29.10 -21.80 -20.92
C ASP A 166 -28.88 -21.15 -19.54
N VAL A 167 -29.91 -20.44 -19.07
CA VAL A 167 -29.89 -19.75 -17.77
C VAL A 167 -29.90 -20.73 -16.58
N ASN A 168 -30.20 -22.02 -16.82
CA ASN A 168 -30.39 -23.05 -15.79
C ASN A 168 -29.38 -24.21 -15.86
N SER A 169 -28.47 -24.27 -16.85
CA SER A 169 -27.48 -25.35 -16.97
C SER A 169 -26.09 -24.89 -17.46
N VAL A 170 -25.07 -25.72 -17.21
CA VAL A 170 -23.65 -25.49 -17.58
C VAL A 170 -23.33 -25.96 -19.00
N LYS A 171 -24.30 -26.46 -19.78
CA LYS A 171 -24.06 -26.99 -21.14
C LYS A 171 -23.99 -25.85 -22.18
N GLY A 172 -22.86 -25.16 -22.23
CA GLY A 172 -22.55 -24.15 -23.24
C GLY A 172 -21.78 -24.71 -24.45
N SER A 173 -21.82 -23.99 -25.58
CA SER A 173 -20.93 -24.22 -26.71
C SER A 173 -19.49 -23.81 -26.34
N ASP A 174 -18.48 -24.43 -26.96
CA ASP A 174 -17.07 -24.07 -26.74
C ASP A 174 -16.69 -22.67 -27.28
N LYS A 175 -17.55 -22.06 -28.11
CA LYS A 175 -17.30 -20.74 -28.68
C LYS A 175 -18.53 -19.84 -28.61
N ILE A 176 -18.27 -18.54 -28.52
CA ILE A 176 -19.22 -17.47 -28.84
C ILE A 176 -18.70 -16.66 -30.02
N TYR A 177 -19.60 -16.07 -30.80
CA TYR A 177 -19.25 -15.21 -31.92
C TYR A 177 -19.65 -13.77 -31.63
N ALA A 178 -18.70 -12.85 -31.64
CA ALA A 178 -18.93 -11.44 -31.35
C ALA A 178 -18.34 -10.56 -32.45
N GLU A 179 -18.99 -9.44 -32.75
CA GLU A 179 -18.41 -8.38 -33.58
C GLU A 179 -17.21 -7.79 -32.86
N GLN A 180 -16.08 -7.68 -33.53
CA GLN A 180 -14.87 -7.04 -33.01
C GLN A 180 -14.67 -5.71 -33.72
N MET A 181 -14.09 -4.73 -33.01
CA MET A 181 -13.63 -3.46 -33.56
C MET A 181 -12.49 -2.92 -32.69
N HIS A 182 -11.44 -3.73 -32.50
CA HIS A 182 -10.35 -3.39 -31.60
C HIS A 182 -8.97 -3.79 -32.12
N ARG A 183 -7.98 -3.10 -31.57
CA ARG A 183 -6.55 -3.41 -31.69
C ARG A 183 -5.91 -3.47 -30.32
N ASP A 184 -6.27 -2.52 -29.47
CA ASP A 184 -5.90 -2.55 -28.07
C ASP A 184 -6.56 -3.76 -27.39
N HIS A 185 -5.87 -4.33 -26.42
CA HIS A 185 -6.30 -5.55 -25.76
C HIS A 185 -5.81 -5.60 -24.31
N VAL A 186 -6.38 -6.53 -23.55
CA VAL A 186 -5.92 -6.86 -22.20
C VAL A 186 -4.93 -8.03 -22.29
N PRO A 187 -3.63 -7.83 -21.99
CA PRO A 187 -2.61 -8.86 -22.18
C PRO A 187 -2.64 -9.96 -21.10
N ALA A 188 -3.16 -9.64 -19.91
CA ALA A 188 -3.23 -10.55 -18.77
C ALA A 188 -4.46 -10.26 -17.91
N LEU A 189 -4.94 -11.27 -17.18
CA LEU A 189 -6.11 -11.14 -16.30
C LEU A 189 -5.86 -10.14 -15.16
N PRO A 190 -6.79 -9.20 -14.93
CA PRO A 190 -6.74 -8.35 -13.74
C PRO A 190 -6.83 -9.17 -12.44
N PRO A 191 -6.21 -8.70 -11.34
CA PRO A 191 -6.28 -9.37 -10.05
C PRO A 191 -7.72 -9.64 -9.58
N GLY A 192 -7.97 -10.85 -9.04
CA GLY A 192 -9.28 -11.24 -8.51
C GLY A 192 -10.36 -11.49 -9.56
N THR A 193 -9.99 -11.65 -10.83
CA THR A 193 -10.91 -11.98 -11.94
C THR A 193 -10.70 -13.40 -12.48
N GLN A 194 -11.68 -13.91 -13.21
CA GLN A 194 -11.65 -15.22 -13.86
C GLN A 194 -11.79 -15.05 -15.38
N LEU A 195 -11.00 -15.80 -16.14
CA LEU A 195 -11.05 -15.79 -17.60
C LEU A 195 -12.32 -16.46 -18.10
N LEU A 196 -13.02 -15.80 -19.01
CA LEU A 196 -14.19 -16.37 -19.68
C LEU A 196 -13.88 -16.77 -21.12
N GLY A 197 -13.02 -16.05 -21.83
CA GLY A 197 -12.66 -16.45 -23.18
C GLY A 197 -11.52 -15.68 -23.82
N SER A 198 -11.00 -16.24 -24.90
CA SER A 198 -9.85 -15.76 -25.67
C SER A 198 -10.03 -15.96 -27.17
N SER A 199 -9.31 -15.21 -28.00
CA SER A 199 -9.23 -15.45 -29.45
C SER A 199 -7.89 -16.08 -29.83
N GLU A 200 -7.66 -16.32 -31.12
CA GLU A 200 -6.35 -16.76 -31.61
C GLU A 200 -5.28 -15.67 -31.44
N LYS A 201 -5.67 -14.39 -31.46
CA LYS A 201 -4.74 -13.26 -31.37
C LYS A 201 -4.50 -12.79 -29.94
N TYR A 202 -5.54 -12.80 -29.12
CA TYR A 202 -5.53 -12.10 -27.84
C TYR A 202 -6.01 -12.96 -26.67
N PRO A 203 -5.25 -12.99 -25.55
CA PRO A 203 -5.45 -13.95 -24.47
C PRO A 203 -6.67 -13.66 -23.58
N VAL A 204 -7.12 -12.41 -23.49
CA VAL A 204 -8.24 -12.01 -22.62
C VAL A 204 -9.27 -11.25 -23.45
N HIS A 205 -10.27 -11.94 -23.97
CA HIS A 205 -11.43 -11.32 -24.63
C HIS A 205 -12.58 -11.05 -23.66
N SER A 206 -12.62 -11.76 -22.54
CA SER A 206 -13.70 -11.62 -21.56
C SER A 206 -13.22 -12.14 -20.21
N PHE A 207 -13.57 -11.42 -19.15
CA PHE A 207 -13.36 -11.85 -17.77
C PHE A 207 -14.55 -11.46 -16.89
N VAL A 208 -14.67 -12.15 -15.76
CA VAL A 208 -15.66 -11.87 -14.71
C VAL A 208 -14.95 -11.59 -13.39
N LYS A 209 -15.49 -10.67 -12.59
CA LYS A 209 -15.18 -10.55 -11.15
C LYS A 209 -16.41 -10.98 -10.37
N LEU A 210 -16.25 -11.97 -9.51
CA LEU A 210 -17.35 -12.44 -8.67
C LEU A 210 -17.62 -11.47 -7.53
N HIS A 211 -18.89 -11.32 -7.16
CA HIS A 211 -19.29 -10.61 -5.97
C HIS A 211 -18.78 -11.36 -4.72
N PRO A 212 -18.40 -10.67 -3.61
CA PRO A 212 -17.92 -11.35 -2.40
C PRO A 212 -18.91 -12.38 -1.81
N ALA A 213 -20.21 -12.19 -2.02
CA ALA A 213 -21.25 -13.13 -1.61
C ALA A 213 -21.50 -14.29 -2.61
N SER A 214 -20.71 -14.38 -3.69
CA SER A 214 -20.80 -15.46 -4.68
C SER A 214 -20.37 -16.78 -4.07
N THR A 215 -21.11 -17.85 -4.37
CA THR A 215 -20.76 -19.23 -3.98
C THR A 215 -20.77 -20.15 -5.20
N PRO A 216 -20.11 -21.32 -5.17
CA PRO A 216 -20.19 -22.26 -6.29
C PRO A 216 -21.63 -22.69 -6.64
N ALA A 217 -22.52 -22.75 -5.65
CA ALA A 217 -23.93 -23.09 -5.84
C ALA A 217 -24.78 -21.91 -6.35
N LYS A 218 -24.36 -20.67 -6.07
CA LYS A 218 -25.02 -19.44 -6.53
C LYS A 218 -23.95 -18.43 -6.99
N PRO A 219 -23.43 -18.58 -8.22
CA PRO A 219 -22.43 -17.66 -8.77
C PRO A 219 -23.05 -16.27 -9.00
N LEU A 220 -22.41 -15.24 -8.45
CA LEU A 220 -22.84 -13.84 -8.57
C LEU A 220 -21.72 -13.02 -9.20
N ALA A 221 -21.98 -12.38 -10.33
CA ALA A 221 -21.03 -11.52 -11.02
C ALA A 221 -21.22 -10.06 -10.56
N GLN A 222 -20.15 -9.47 -10.05
CA GLN A 222 -20.08 -8.02 -9.82
C GLN A 222 -19.65 -7.30 -11.11
N VAL A 223 -18.70 -7.87 -11.85
CA VAL A 223 -18.18 -7.30 -13.10
C VAL A 223 -18.24 -8.37 -14.18
N LEU A 224 -18.77 -8.02 -15.36
CA LEU A 224 -18.72 -8.83 -16.57
C LEU A 224 -18.16 -7.97 -17.71
N THR A 225 -17.20 -8.50 -18.47
CA THR A 225 -16.60 -7.74 -19.58
C THR A 225 -16.53 -8.55 -20.86
N ILE A 226 -16.59 -7.88 -22.01
CA ILE A 226 -16.35 -8.46 -23.33
C ILE A 226 -15.63 -7.45 -24.22
N GLN A 227 -14.59 -7.90 -24.92
CA GLN A 227 -13.77 -7.09 -25.81
C GLN A 227 -14.50 -6.77 -27.14
N GLY A 228 -15.42 -7.63 -27.55
CA GLY A 228 -16.29 -7.40 -28.71
C GLY A 228 -17.49 -6.51 -28.41
N HIS A 229 -18.24 -6.21 -29.46
CA HIS A 229 -19.40 -5.32 -29.50
C HIS A 229 -20.69 -6.11 -29.76
N PRO A 230 -21.36 -6.64 -28.72
CA PRO A 230 -22.64 -7.33 -28.91
C PRO A 230 -23.76 -6.39 -29.42
N GLU A 231 -23.57 -5.07 -29.35
CA GLU A 231 -24.49 -4.05 -29.82
C GLU A 231 -24.28 -3.67 -31.31
N PHE A 232 -23.17 -4.06 -31.92
CA PHE A 232 -22.87 -3.72 -33.31
C PHE A 232 -23.67 -4.62 -34.27
N THR A 233 -24.12 -4.01 -35.36
CA THR A 233 -24.76 -4.67 -36.50
C THR A 233 -23.79 -4.71 -37.67
N PRO A 234 -24.03 -5.56 -38.69
CA PRO A 234 -23.25 -5.54 -39.92
C PRO A 234 -23.19 -4.15 -40.57
N SER A 235 -24.26 -3.34 -40.48
CA SER A 235 -24.28 -1.96 -41.00
C SER A 235 -23.24 -1.09 -40.29
N ILE A 236 -23.28 -1.08 -38.94
CA ILE A 236 -22.35 -0.29 -38.11
C ILE A 236 -20.89 -0.69 -38.39
N VAL A 237 -20.61 -2.00 -38.46
CA VAL A 237 -19.26 -2.50 -38.74
C VAL A 237 -18.78 -2.02 -40.12
N ASN A 238 -19.63 -2.09 -41.14
CA ASN A 238 -19.27 -1.65 -42.50
C ASN A 238 -19.00 -0.14 -42.55
N HIS A 239 -19.88 0.70 -42.01
CA HIS A 239 -19.68 2.15 -41.97
C HIS A 239 -18.38 2.55 -41.24
N ILE A 240 -18.10 1.92 -40.10
CA ILE A 240 -16.86 2.19 -39.35
C ILE A 240 -15.64 1.72 -40.13
N THR A 241 -15.73 0.57 -40.80
CA THR A 241 -14.64 0.03 -41.63
C THR A 241 -14.32 0.99 -42.77
N ASP A 242 -15.33 1.40 -43.55
CA ASP A 242 -15.16 2.30 -44.68
C ASP A 242 -14.50 3.63 -44.26
N ALA A 243 -15.05 4.26 -43.21
CA ALA A 243 -14.52 5.51 -42.69
C ALA A 243 -13.07 5.40 -42.17
N ARG A 244 -12.71 4.27 -41.53
CA ARG A 244 -11.34 4.04 -41.04
C ARG A 244 -10.37 3.70 -42.16
N THR A 245 -10.85 3.11 -43.27
CA THR A 245 -10.04 2.90 -44.48
C THR A 245 -9.79 4.22 -45.20
N GLU A 246 -10.82 5.05 -45.39
CA GLU A 246 -10.68 6.39 -45.96
C GLU A 246 -9.75 7.29 -45.12
N GLY A 247 -9.84 7.18 -43.79
CA GLY A 247 -8.96 7.88 -42.85
C GLY A 247 -7.54 7.32 -42.73
N GLY A 248 -7.20 6.25 -43.45
CA GLY A 248 -5.87 5.64 -43.44
C GLY A 248 -5.51 4.84 -42.18
N ILE A 249 -6.49 4.55 -41.31
CA ILE A 249 -6.30 3.75 -40.09
C ILE A 249 -6.29 2.25 -40.43
N PHE A 250 -7.15 1.82 -41.35
CA PHE A 250 -7.22 0.44 -41.83
C PHE A 250 -6.51 0.29 -43.18
N THR A 251 -5.67 -0.73 -43.30
CA THR A 251 -5.11 -1.10 -44.60
C THR A 251 -6.19 -1.75 -45.48
N PRO A 252 -6.03 -1.76 -46.82
CA PRO A 252 -6.98 -2.42 -47.72
C PRO A 252 -7.22 -3.90 -47.36
N GLU A 253 -6.21 -4.60 -46.84
CA GLU A 253 -6.33 -6.00 -46.41
C GLU A 253 -7.20 -6.14 -45.16
N VAL A 254 -7.03 -5.24 -44.18
CA VAL A 254 -7.87 -5.21 -42.96
C VAL A 254 -9.32 -4.90 -43.34
N ALA A 255 -9.53 -3.94 -44.24
CA ALA A 255 -10.88 -3.57 -44.71
C ALA A 255 -11.57 -4.73 -45.45
N ALA A 256 -10.86 -5.38 -46.37
CA ALA A 256 -11.40 -6.53 -47.11
C ALA A 256 -11.77 -7.69 -46.17
N GLU A 257 -10.94 -7.97 -45.17
CA GLU A 257 -11.22 -8.99 -44.16
C GLU A 257 -12.41 -8.61 -43.26
N ALA A 258 -12.51 -7.33 -42.87
CA ALA A 258 -13.62 -6.80 -42.09
C ALA A 258 -14.96 -6.98 -42.84
N HIS A 259 -15.05 -6.54 -44.10
CA HIS A 259 -16.26 -6.71 -44.91
C HIS A 259 -16.62 -8.18 -45.13
N ARG A 260 -15.62 -9.06 -45.30
CA ARG A 260 -15.83 -10.51 -45.42
C ARG A 260 -16.47 -11.11 -44.17
N ARG A 261 -16.18 -10.55 -42.99
CA ARG A 261 -16.67 -11.04 -41.69
C ARG A 261 -17.89 -10.31 -41.14
N ALA A 262 -18.18 -9.09 -41.60
CA ALA A 262 -19.17 -8.19 -41.00
C ALA A 262 -20.59 -8.78 -40.88
N SER A 263 -20.96 -9.74 -41.74
CA SER A 263 -22.29 -10.35 -41.72
C SER A 263 -22.37 -11.69 -40.98
N GLY A 264 -21.25 -12.20 -40.44
CA GLY A 264 -21.20 -13.53 -39.85
C GLY A 264 -21.53 -14.66 -40.85
N VAL A 265 -21.86 -15.84 -40.34
CA VAL A 265 -22.16 -17.03 -41.17
C VAL A 265 -23.61 -17.03 -41.70
N ASP A 266 -24.54 -16.40 -40.98
CA ASP A 266 -25.98 -16.40 -41.28
C ASP A 266 -26.51 -15.05 -41.79
N GLY A 267 -25.64 -14.07 -42.00
CA GLY A 267 -25.99 -12.75 -42.50
C GLY A 267 -26.48 -11.77 -41.43
N THR A 268 -26.55 -12.19 -40.15
CA THR A 268 -27.11 -11.38 -39.06
C THR A 268 -26.06 -10.75 -38.14
N GLY A 269 -24.77 -11.00 -38.40
CA GLY A 269 -23.65 -10.53 -37.59
C GLY A 269 -23.29 -11.50 -36.45
N GLY A 270 -22.77 -10.97 -35.35
CA GLY A 270 -22.45 -11.74 -34.14
C GLY A 270 -23.67 -12.17 -33.31
N GLU A 271 -23.45 -12.96 -32.25
CA GLU A 271 -24.49 -13.46 -31.33
C GLU A 271 -25.02 -12.39 -30.34
N GLY A 272 -24.96 -11.12 -30.72
CA GLY A 272 -25.22 -9.94 -29.90
C GLY A 272 -26.64 -9.87 -29.32
N GLU A 273 -27.66 -10.00 -30.16
CA GLU A 273 -29.07 -10.07 -29.74
C GLU A 273 -29.48 -11.46 -29.21
N GLY A 274 -28.62 -12.46 -29.38
CA GLY A 274 -28.86 -13.86 -29.03
C GLY A 274 -28.20 -14.24 -27.72
N ARG A 275 -27.18 -15.10 -27.82
CA ARG A 275 -26.49 -15.68 -26.66
C ARG A 275 -25.79 -14.63 -25.81
N LEU A 276 -25.09 -13.67 -26.42
CA LEU A 276 -24.36 -12.61 -25.70
C LEU A 276 -25.34 -11.69 -24.94
N GLY A 277 -26.41 -11.27 -25.61
CA GLY A 277 -27.47 -10.46 -24.99
C GLY A 277 -28.16 -11.21 -23.84
N THR A 278 -28.45 -12.50 -24.02
CA THR A 278 -29.04 -13.35 -22.96
C THR A 278 -28.11 -13.45 -21.74
N ALA A 279 -26.82 -13.68 -21.96
CA ALA A 279 -25.81 -13.76 -20.90
C ALA A 279 -25.66 -12.45 -20.12
N ILE A 280 -25.67 -11.32 -20.83
CA ILE A 280 -25.61 -9.99 -20.19
C ILE A 280 -26.88 -9.74 -19.36
N TRP A 281 -28.06 -10.06 -19.89
CA TRP A 281 -29.31 -10.00 -19.11
C TRP A 281 -29.30 -10.94 -17.90
N LYS A 282 -28.74 -12.15 -18.03
CA LYS A 282 -28.57 -13.10 -16.92
C LYS A 282 -27.78 -12.46 -15.76
N VAL A 283 -26.72 -11.71 -16.04
CA VAL A 283 -25.95 -10.98 -15.02
C VAL A 283 -26.71 -9.75 -14.51
N MET A 284 -27.30 -8.98 -15.40
CA MET A 284 -28.05 -7.78 -15.05
C MET A 284 -29.27 -8.08 -14.18
N LEU A 285 -29.84 -9.28 -14.24
CA LEU A 285 -30.98 -9.69 -13.43
C LEU A 285 -30.61 -10.35 -12.09
N GLN A 286 -29.32 -10.47 -11.77
CA GLN A 286 -28.89 -11.00 -10.46
C GLN A 286 -29.21 -10.02 -9.34
N ASP A 287 -29.77 -10.52 -8.25
CA ASP A 287 -29.92 -9.75 -7.02
C ASP A 287 -28.64 -9.88 -6.20
N LEU A 288 -27.82 -8.84 -6.24
CA LEU A 288 -26.61 -8.76 -5.43
C LEU A 288 -27.00 -8.30 -4.02
N PRO A 289 -26.59 -9.03 -2.97
CA PRO A 289 -26.88 -8.62 -1.61
C PRO A 289 -26.11 -7.33 -1.33
N VAL A 290 -26.83 -6.34 -0.82
CA VAL A 290 -26.22 -5.16 -0.20
C VAL A 290 -25.51 -5.66 1.05
N GLN A 291 -24.21 -5.39 1.19
CA GLN A 291 -23.57 -5.56 2.50
C GLN A 291 -24.18 -4.52 3.46
N GLN A 292 -25.31 -4.88 4.07
CA GLN A 292 -25.79 -4.23 5.29
C GLN A 292 -24.84 -4.64 6.41
N ASP A 293 -23.74 -3.89 6.54
CA ASP A 293 -23.04 -3.57 7.80
C ASP A 293 -21.74 -2.79 7.51
N ALA A 294 -21.92 -1.51 7.16
CA ALA A 294 -21.00 -0.45 7.52
C ALA A 294 -21.86 0.73 8.02
N PRO A 295 -21.98 0.97 9.34
CA PRO A 295 -22.87 2.00 9.84
C PRO A 295 -22.23 3.39 9.67
N ALA A 296 -22.98 4.33 9.09
CA ALA A 296 -22.81 5.77 9.27
C ALA A 296 -23.93 6.33 10.17
N PRO A 297 -23.70 7.45 10.88
CA PRO A 297 -24.34 7.72 12.16
C PRO A 297 -25.66 8.49 12.03
N GLN A 298 -26.72 7.98 12.65
CA GLN A 298 -27.47 8.64 13.75
C GLN A 298 -28.84 7.98 13.97
N GLY A 299 -29.15 7.68 15.24
CA GLY A 299 -30.49 7.25 15.70
C GLY A 299 -30.41 6.16 16.77
N ASN A 300 -30.27 6.56 18.04
CA ASN A 300 -30.16 5.71 19.22
C ASN A 300 -31.16 4.53 19.25
N GLY A 301 -30.66 3.28 19.26
CA GLY A 301 -31.48 2.12 19.63
C GLY A 301 -30.93 0.71 19.36
N SER A 302 -30.19 0.46 18.26
CA SER A 302 -29.93 -0.92 17.78
C SER A 302 -28.47 -1.39 17.69
N ALA A 303 -27.47 -0.50 17.73
CA ALA A 303 -26.05 -0.88 17.54
C ALA A 303 -25.45 -1.75 18.65
N GLN A 304 -26.07 -1.78 19.84
CA GLN A 304 -25.59 -2.62 20.94
C GLN A 304 -25.80 -4.11 20.67
N GLN A 305 -26.85 -4.50 19.93
CA GLN A 305 -27.15 -5.92 19.68
C GLN A 305 -26.13 -6.62 18.76
N SER A 306 -25.61 -5.96 17.70
CA SER A 306 -24.63 -6.57 16.79
C SER A 306 -23.22 -6.62 17.38
N THR A 307 -22.80 -5.58 18.09
CA THR A 307 -21.49 -5.56 18.77
C THR A 307 -21.46 -6.57 19.92
N GLN A 308 -22.54 -6.67 20.69
CA GLN A 308 -22.63 -7.64 21.77
C GLN A 308 -22.66 -9.08 21.23
N ALA A 309 -23.35 -9.34 20.10
CA ALA A 309 -23.28 -10.63 19.43
C ALA A 309 -21.86 -10.98 18.95
N TYR A 310 -21.13 -10.03 18.34
CA TYR A 310 -19.73 -10.23 17.94
C TYR A 310 -18.79 -10.47 19.14
N LEU A 311 -18.99 -9.74 20.24
CA LEU A 311 -18.21 -9.93 21.47
C LEU A 311 -18.50 -11.27 22.17
N GLN A 312 -19.71 -11.79 22.02
CA GLN A 312 -20.16 -13.05 22.61
C GLN A 312 -19.94 -14.26 21.69
N ASP A 313 -19.53 -14.05 20.43
CA ASP A 313 -19.27 -15.13 19.48
C ASP A 313 -18.05 -15.96 19.92
N PRO A 314 -18.24 -17.24 20.33
CA PRO A 314 -17.14 -18.07 20.77
C PRO A 314 -16.17 -18.43 19.63
N SER A 315 -16.57 -18.26 18.37
CA SER A 315 -15.75 -18.56 17.20
C SER A 315 -14.84 -17.40 16.78
N ARG A 316 -15.01 -16.21 17.38
CA ARG A 316 -14.29 -14.98 17.04
C ARG A 316 -12.77 -15.17 16.96
N TYR A 317 -12.19 -15.94 17.90
CA TYR A 317 -10.76 -16.23 17.95
C TYR A 317 -10.44 -17.70 17.67
N ALA A 318 -11.32 -18.43 16.98
CA ALA A 318 -11.19 -19.87 16.78
C ALA A 318 -9.87 -20.29 16.12
N SER A 319 -9.29 -19.44 15.26
CA SER A 319 -7.98 -19.69 14.63
C SER A 319 -6.82 -19.62 15.63
N ILE A 320 -6.86 -18.66 16.55
CA ILE A 320 -5.82 -18.47 17.58
C ILE A 320 -6.02 -19.45 18.73
N ASP A 321 -7.26 -19.72 19.12
CA ASP A 321 -7.59 -20.62 20.23
C ASP A 321 -7.04 -22.03 20.03
N LYS A 322 -6.95 -22.51 18.79
CA LYS A 322 -6.31 -23.79 18.46
C LYS A 322 -4.84 -23.87 18.90
N LEU A 323 -4.13 -22.74 18.88
CA LEU A 323 -2.74 -22.64 19.34
C LEU A 323 -2.65 -22.52 20.86
N LEU A 324 -3.71 -22.02 21.50
CA LEU A 324 -3.73 -21.72 22.93
C LEU A 324 -4.43 -22.79 23.77
N ASP A 325 -5.18 -23.72 23.17
CA ASP A 325 -5.98 -24.71 23.90
C ASP A 325 -5.19 -25.92 24.39
N ARG A 326 -4.19 -26.37 23.64
CA ARG A 326 -3.49 -27.63 23.91
C ARG A 326 -2.01 -27.53 23.60
N PRO A 327 -1.14 -28.16 24.41
CA PRO A 327 0.27 -28.27 24.09
C PRO A 327 0.50 -29.09 22.81
N GLY A 328 1.61 -28.82 22.14
CA GLY A 328 2.02 -29.46 20.90
C GLY A 328 3.49 -29.91 20.97
N PRO A 329 4.00 -30.60 19.94
CA PRO A 329 5.39 -31.09 19.93
C PRO A 329 6.43 -29.95 19.89
N TRP A 330 6.00 -28.73 19.57
CA TRP A 330 6.85 -27.54 19.46
C TRP A 330 6.39 -26.41 20.37
N THR A 331 5.61 -26.70 21.41
CA THR A 331 5.31 -25.69 22.44
C THR A 331 6.48 -25.57 23.41
N ASP A 332 6.65 -24.41 24.03
CA ASP A 332 7.63 -24.24 25.10
C ASP A 332 7.30 -25.17 26.29
N GLU A 333 8.29 -25.60 27.05
CA GLU A 333 8.07 -26.45 28.24
C GLU A 333 7.21 -25.75 29.30
N SER A 334 7.25 -24.42 29.35
CA SER A 334 6.44 -23.59 30.25
C SER A 334 5.00 -23.36 29.77
N PHE A 335 4.61 -23.88 28.60
CA PHE A 335 3.30 -23.60 28.02
C PHE A 335 2.15 -24.31 28.75
N GLU A 336 1.25 -23.52 29.34
CA GLU A 336 -0.02 -24.00 29.88
C GLU A 336 -1.19 -23.58 28.97
N GLY A 337 -1.74 -24.53 28.23
CA GLY A 337 -2.90 -24.30 27.36
C GLY A 337 -4.20 -24.09 28.15
N GLY A 338 -5.12 -23.33 27.58
CA GLY A 338 -6.49 -23.17 28.06
C GLY A 338 -6.87 -21.73 28.42
N GLN A 339 -7.85 -21.58 29.31
CA GLN A 339 -8.50 -20.29 29.56
C GLN A 339 -7.57 -19.26 30.22
N THR A 340 -6.60 -19.69 31.04
CA THR A 340 -5.63 -18.80 31.71
C THR A 340 -4.81 -18.02 30.70
N THR A 341 -4.13 -18.70 29.78
CA THR A 341 -3.31 -18.07 28.73
C THR A 341 -4.14 -17.20 27.79
N LYS A 342 -5.36 -17.64 27.44
CA LYS A 342 -6.31 -16.81 26.68
C LYS A 342 -6.71 -15.54 27.43
N ASN A 343 -6.95 -15.62 28.75
CA ASN A 343 -7.30 -14.49 29.58
C ASN A 343 -6.13 -13.50 29.70
N PHE A 344 -4.92 -14.02 29.93
CA PHE A 344 -3.72 -13.21 29.99
C PHE A 344 -3.53 -12.42 28.69
N LEU A 345 -3.53 -13.10 27.53
CA LEU A 345 -3.38 -12.47 26.21
C LEU A 345 -4.41 -11.35 25.96
N ARG A 346 -5.69 -11.61 26.30
CA ARG A 346 -6.81 -10.72 25.96
C ARG A 346 -6.99 -9.57 26.91
N ASN A 347 -6.80 -9.80 28.21
CA ASN A 347 -7.27 -8.89 29.25
C ASN A 347 -6.14 -8.30 30.11
N GLU A 348 -5.01 -9.00 30.23
CA GLU A 348 -3.93 -8.61 31.14
C GLU A 348 -2.69 -8.10 30.40
N SER A 349 -2.37 -8.70 29.25
CA SER A 349 -1.21 -8.34 28.42
C SER A 349 -1.37 -6.94 27.85
N LYS A 350 -0.38 -6.07 28.15
CA LYS A 350 -0.29 -4.70 27.66
C LYS A 350 0.83 -4.59 26.64
N ILE A 351 0.48 -4.23 25.42
CA ILE A 351 1.45 -4.07 24.32
C ILE A 351 1.58 -2.59 23.97
N LEU A 352 2.82 -2.11 23.84
CA LEU A 352 3.10 -0.79 23.27
C LEU A 352 3.58 -0.93 21.83
N VAL A 353 2.92 -0.25 20.91
CA VAL A 353 3.35 -0.08 19.52
C VAL A 353 3.94 1.32 19.37
N ILE A 354 5.16 1.41 18.87
CA ILE A 354 5.86 2.67 18.62
C ILE A 354 5.90 2.90 17.11
N GLY A 355 5.24 3.96 16.65
CA GLY A 355 5.00 4.26 15.25
C GLY A 355 3.65 3.73 14.79
N ALA A 356 2.88 4.58 14.10
CA ALA A 356 1.61 4.31 13.45
C ALA A 356 1.71 4.45 11.92
N GLY A 357 2.91 4.68 11.37
CA GLY A 357 3.16 4.74 9.93
C GLY A 357 3.47 3.36 9.33
N GLY A 358 2.82 3.02 8.23
CA GLY A 358 3.12 1.87 7.37
C GLY A 358 3.13 0.53 8.12
N LEU A 359 4.31 0.15 8.63
CA LEU A 359 4.51 -0.99 9.51
C LEU A 359 3.66 -0.92 10.78
N GLY A 360 3.53 0.26 11.40
CA GLY A 360 2.70 0.47 12.60
C GLY A 360 1.22 0.19 12.37
N CYS A 361 0.68 0.56 11.20
CA CYS A 361 -0.70 0.26 10.80
C CYS A 361 -0.95 -1.26 10.76
N GLU A 362 -0.05 -2.00 10.12
CA GLU A 362 -0.12 -3.46 10.02
C GLU A 362 0.01 -4.13 11.40
N ILE A 363 0.95 -3.67 12.24
CA ILE A 363 1.15 -4.20 13.60
C ILE A 363 -0.13 -4.05 14.43
N LEU A 364 -0.76 -2.87 14.42
CA LEU A 364 -1.99 -2.62 15.19
C LEU A 364 -3.13 -3.55 14.76
N GLN A 365 -3.33 -3.73 13.46
CA GLN A 365 -4.32 -4.68 12.94
C GLN A 365 -4.01 -6.11 13.40
N ASN A 366 -2.76 -6.56 13.20
CA ASN A 366 -2.35 -7.93 13.45
C ASN A 366 -2.46 -8.30 14.94
N LEU A 367 -2.06 -7.41 15.85
CA LEU A 367 -2.21 -7.61 17.29
C LEU A 367 -3.69 -7.71 17.70
N ALA A 368 -4.52 -6.77 17.22
CA ALA A 368 -5.94 -6.75 17.56
C ALA A 368 -6.69 -8.00 17.04
N LEU A 369 -6.36 -8.49 15.84
CA LEU A 369 -6.95 -9.72 15.29
C LEU A 369 -6.42 -11.00 15.94
N THR A 370 -5.20 -10.97 16.48
CA THR A 370 -4.58 -12.08 17.20
C THR A 370 -5.07 -12.20 18.64
N GLY A 371 -5.87 -11.24 19.12
CA GLY A 371 -6.54 -11.31 20.42
C GLY A 371 -5.88 -10.50 21.53
N PHE A 372 -4.88 -9.68 21.24
CA PHE A 372 -4.40 -8.68 22.19
C PHE A 372 -5.48 -7.61 22.40
N GLY A 373 -5.99 -7.52 23.63
CA GLY A 373 -7.09 -6.59 23.94
C GLY A 373 -6.64 -5.23 24.46
N ASN A 374 -5.40 -5.09 24.96
CA ASN A 374 -4.90 -3.84 25.53
C ASN A 374 -3.63 -3.38 24.82
N ILE A 375 -3.80 -2.44 23.89
CA ILE A 375 -2.75 -1.93 23.02
C ILE A 375 -2.58 -0.44 23.26
N HIS A 376 -1.35 0.03 23.34
CA HIS A 376 -1.02 1.46 23.31
C HIS A 376 -0.28 1.76 22.02
N VAL A 377 -0.49 2.95 21.45
CA VAL A 377 0.23 3.42 20.27
C VAL A 377 0.80 4.81 20.51
N ILE A 378 2.09 4.99 20.22
CA ILE A 378 2.75 6.31 20.20
C ILE A 378 3.11 6.66 18.75
N ASP A 379 2.73 7.85 18.31
CA ASP A 379 3.22 8.44 17.07
C ASP A 379 3.16 9.98 17.20
N MET A 380 4.21 10.67 16.75
CA MET A 380 4.32 12.13 16.84
C MET A 380 3.83 12.85 15.58
N ASP A 381 3.58 12.11 14.50
CA ASP A 381 3.32 12.68 13.19
C ASP A 381 1.82 12.91 12.96
N THR A 382 1.57 13.81 12.01
CA THR A 382 0.28 13.99 11.37
C THR A 382 0.21 13.22 10.04
N ILE A 383 -0.99 12.91 9.60
CA ILE A 383 -1.26 12.19 8.36
C ILE A 383 -1.00 13.11 7.17
N ASP A 384 -0.22 12.63 6.21
CA ASP A 384 0.05 13.30 4.93
C ASP A 384 -0.57 12.51 3.76
N ILE A 385 -0.84 13.19 2.62
CA ILE A 385 -1.40 12.55 1.42
C ILE A 385 -0.50 11.40 0.93
N SER A 386 0.82 11.58 0.99
CA SER A 386 1.81 10.56 0.60
C SER A 386 1.75 9.29 1.44
N ASN A 387 1.06 9.31 2.59
CA ASN A 387 0.90 8.16 3.47
C ASN A 387 -0.19 7.19 2.96
N LEU A 388 -1.19 7.69 2.24
CA LEU A 388 -2.41 6.96 1.91
C LEU A 388 -2.18 5.76 0.98
N ASN A 389 -1.04 5.71 0.26
CA ASN A 389 -0.70 4.58 -0.61
C ASN A 389 -0.38 3.27 0.12
N ARG A 390 -0.05 3.34 1.43
CA ARG A 390 0.42 2.19 2.22
C ARG A 390 -0.09 2.16 3.66
N GLN A 391 -0.58 3.28 4.19
CA GLN A 391 -1.04 3.40 5.57
C GLN A 391 -2.57 3.30 5.62
N PHE A 392 -3.07 2.08 5.42
CA PHE A 392 -4.49 1.80 5.14
C PHE A 392 -5.45 2.08 6.30
N LEU A 393 -4.96 2.47 7.49
CA LEU A 393 -5.81 2.96 8.58
C LEU A 393 -6.29 4.41 8.36
N PHE A 394 -5.67 5.13 7.43
CA PHE A 394 -5.94 6.56 7.17
C PHE A 394 -6.76 6.77 5.89
N ARG A 395 -7.56 7.82 5.84
CA ARG A 395 -8.32 8.25 4.66
C ARG A 395 -7.95 9.68 4.29
N GLU A 396 -8.35 10.11 3.10
CA GLU A 396 -8.12 11.49 2.63
C GLU A 396 -8.72 12.53 3.60
N ALA A 397 -9.88 12.23 4.19
CA ALA A 397 -10.51 13.08 5.20
C ALA A 397 -9.74 13.17 6.54
N ASP A 398 -8.67 12.40 6.71
CA ASP A 398 -7.84 12.38 7.92
C ASP A 398 -6.52 13.12 7.75
N VAL A 399 -6.20 13.60 6.55
CA VAL A 399 -5.00 14.40 6.29
C VAL A 399 -4.94 15.60 7.24
N GLY A 400 -3.77 15.81 7.86
CA GLY A 400 -3.51 16.81 8.88
C GLY A 400 -3.85 16.41 10.32
N LYS A 401 -4.56 15.29 10.54
CA LYS A 401 -4.84 14.77 11.90
C LYS A 401 -3.68 13.91 12.41
N SER A 402 -3.61 13.69 13.73
CA SER A 402 -2.62 12.80 14.35
C SER A 402 -2.76 11.35 13.88
N LYS A 403 -1.66 10.73 13.47
CA LYS A 403 -1.63 9.31 13.09
C LYS A 403 -2.07 8.40 14.24
N ALA A 404 -1.53 8.61 15.45
CA ALA A 404 -1.84 7.78 16.61
C ALA A 404 -3.34 7.77 16.94
N LEU A 405 -3.97 8.95 16.99
CA LEU A 405 -5.39 9.09 17.35
C LEU A 405 -6.29 8.44 16.30
N VAL A 406 -6.05 8.71 15.01
CA VAL A 406 -6.87 8.15 13.92
C VAL A 406 -6.67 6.64 13.81
N ALA A 407 -5.44 6.13 13.97
CA ALA A 407 -5.15 4.70 13.93
C ALA A 407 -5.90 3.95 15.04
N ALA A 408 -5.84 4.46 16.27
CA ALA A 408 -6.55 3.87 17.41
C ALA A 408 -8.06 3.86 17.21
N ASP A 409 -8.64 4.99 16.79
CA ASP A 409 -10.08 5.10 16.51
C ASP A 409 -10.53 4.14 15.41
N PHE A 410 -9.77 4.05 14.31
CA PHE A 410 -10.06 3.13 13.21
C PHE A 410 -10.06 1.67 13.68
N ILE A 411 -9.03 1.25 14.43
CA ILE A 411 -8.90 -0.14 14.92
C ILE A 411 -10.03 -0.49 15.88
N MET A 412 -10.33 0.39 16.85
CA MET A 412 -11.41 0.14 17.82
C MET A 412 -12.79 0.09 17.16
N LYS A 413 -13.02 0.88 16.10
CA LYS A 413 -14.24 0.81 15.29
C LYS A 413 -14.33 -0.48 14.47
N ARG A 414 -13.21 -0.90 13.88
CA ARG A 414 -13.16 -2.08 12.99
C ARG A 414 -13.20 -3.40 13.76
N ILE A 415 -12.59 -3.46 14.94
CA ILE A 415 -12.41 -4.68 15.74
C ILE A 415 -13.02 -4.42 17.14
N PRO A 416 -14.34 -4.57 17.34
CA PRO A 416 -14.94 -4.25 18.63
C PRO A 416 -14.36 -5.08 19.79
N GLY A 417 -14.06 -4.47 20.93
CA GLY A 417 -13.55 -5.16 22.12
C GLY A 417 -12.04 -5.17 22.30
N VAL A 418 -11.27 -4.63 21.34
CA VAL A 418 -9.90 -4.18 21.63
C VAL A 418 -9.95 -2.75 22.17
N LYS A 419 -9.05 -2.43 23.10
CA LYS A 419 -8.79 -1.09 23.59
C LYS A 419 -7.43 -0.64 23.06
N VAL A 420 -7.45 0.41 22.23
CA VAL A 420 -6.23 1.05 21.73
C VAL A 420 -6.10 2.45 22.34
N THR A 421 -5.11 2.66 23.20
CA THR A 421 -4.82 3.96 23.82
C THR A 421 -3.77 4.70 22.99
N ALA A 422 -4.16 5.81 22.36
CA ALA A 422 -3.28 6.62 21.52
C ALA A 422 -2.55 7.72 22.29
N HIS A 423 -1.29 7.95 21.92
CA HIS A 423 -0.41 8.98 22.45
C HIS A 423 0.18 9.78 21.28
N HIS A 424 -0.33 10.99 21.07
CA HIS A 424 0.23 11.92 20.08
C HIS A 424 1.40 12.68 20.70
N SER A 425 2.59 12.09 20.64
CA SER A 425 3.77 12.57 21.36
C SER A 425 5.02 11.89 20.83
N LYS A 426 6.20 12.43 21.13
CA LYS A 426 7.46 11.73 20.88
C LYS A 426 7.66 10.66 21.94
N ILE A 427 8.46 9.64 21.63
CA ILE A 427 8.83 8.62 22.62
C ILE A 427 9.61 9.24 23.79
N GLN A 428 10.44 10.24 23.50
CA GLN A 428 11.28 10.92 24.50
C GLN A 428 10.47 11.71 25.54
N ASP A 429 9.19 11.99 25.28
CA ASP A 429 8.35 12.79 26.18
C ASP A 429 7.80 11.96 27.36
N HIS A 430 7.92 10.63 27.32
CA HIS A 430 7.38 9.73 28.32
C HIS A 430 8.41 9.33 29.39
N PRO A 431 8.03 9.30 30.68
CA PRO A 431 8.92 8.86 31.75
C PRO A 431 9.16 7.35 31.71
N LEU A 432 10.23 6.86 32.35
CA LEU A 432 10.52 5.42 32.46
C LEU A 432 9.35 4.61 33.04
N SER A 433 8.61 5.18 33.99
CA SER A 433 7.43 4.55 34.59
C SER A 433 6.33 4.24 33.57
N PHE A 434 6.25 5.00 32.48
CA PHE A 434 5.33 4.70 31.38
C PHE A 434 5.72 3.40 30.68
N TYR A 435 7.00 3.21 30.37
CA TYR A 435 7.48 2.00 29.68
C TYR A 435 7.42 0.75 30.55
N LYS A 436 7.65 0.88 31.87
CA LYS A 436 7.57 -0.23 32.83
C LYS A 436 6.22 -0.94 32.86
N GLN A 437 5.13 -0.29 32.43
CA GLN A 437 3.79 -0.86 32.52
C GLN A 437 3.47 -1.90 31.44
N PHE A 438 4.28 -2.02 30.38
CA PHE A 438 4.01 -2.90 29.25
C PHE A 438 4.65 -4.27 29.44
N ASN A 439 4.06 -5.30 28.83
CA ASN A 439 4.64 -6.63 28.78
C ASN A 439 5.58 -6.77 27.58
N ILE A 440 5.24 -6.18 26.43
CA ILE A 440 6.04 -6.23 25.20
C ILE A 440 5.96 -4.87 24.52
N ILE A 441 7.07 -4.44 23.92
CA ILE A 441 7.16 -3.21 23.13
C ILE A 441 7.53 -3.59 21.70
N ILE A 442 6.77 -3.10 20.72
CA ILE A 442 6.99 -3.33 19.30
C ILE A 442 7.29 -2.01 18.60
N ALA A 443 8.45 -1.91 17.96
CA ALA A 443 8.90 -0.72 17.25
C ALA A 443 8.74 -0.89 15.73
N GLY A 444 7.94 -0.01 15.12
CA GLY A 444 7.82 0.17 13.68
C GLY A 444 8.29 1.56 13.26
N LEU A 445 9.48 1.94 13.71
CA LEU A 445 10.05 3.28 13.55
C LEU A 445 10.65 3.48 12.15
N ASP A 446 10.94 4.71 11.78
CA ASP A 446 11.57 5.08 10.50
C ASP A 446 12.97 5.69 10.67
N SER A 447 13.39 5.97 11.91
CA SER A 447 14.69 6.56 12.22
C SER A 447 15.56 5.67 13.11
N ILE A 448 16.86 5.69 12.84
CA ILE A 448 17.88 4.99 13.64
C ILE A 448 17.96 5.60 15.04
N SER A 449 17.90 6.93 15.15
CA SER A 449 17.98 7.64 16.44
C SER A 449 16.85 7.24 17.40
N ALA A 450 15.62 7.14 16.91
CA ALA A 450 14.49 6.69 17.73
C ALA A 450 14.66 5.22 18.20
N ARG A 451 15.17 4.34 17.32
CA ARG A 451 15.47 2.94 17.66
C ARG A 451 16.57 2.82 18.71
N ARG A 452 17.67 3.57 18.55
CA ARG A 452 18.75 3.63 19.54
C ARG A 452 18.22 4.12 20.89
N TRP A 453 17.34 5.14 20.87
CA TRP A 453 16.80 5.72 22.11
C TRP A 453 15.93 4.74 22.87
N ILE A 454 14.95 4.09 22.21
CA ILE A 454 14.10 3.12 22.89
C ILE A 454 14.92 1.91 23.34
N ASN A 455 15.89 1.45 22.53
CA ASN A 455 16.80 0.37 22.92
C ASN A 455 17.57 0.69 24.21
N ALA A 456 18.24 1.85 24.26
CA ALA A 456 18.99 2.27 25.44
C ALA A 456 18.09 2.45 26.67
N THR A 457 16.87 2.99 26.46
CA THR A 457 15.88 3.17 27.52
C THR A 457 15.48 1.83 28.13
N LEU A 458 15.14 0.82 27.31
CA LEU A 458 14.71 -0.48 27.79
C LEU A 458 15.84 -1.29 28.42
N VAL A 459 17.06 -1.17 27.91
CA VAL A 459 18.25 -1.78 28.55
C VAL A 459 18.55 -1.14 29.89
N GLY A 460 18.54 0.20 29.99
CA GLY A 460 18.77 0.92 31.25
C GLY A 460 17.64 0.78 32.28
N MET A 461 16.50 0.21 31.89
CA MET A 461 15.40 -0.11 32.81
C MET A 461 15.53 -1.47 33.48
N VAL A 462 16.39 -2.36 32.97
CA VAL A 462 16.57 -3.70 33.52
C VAL A 462 17.20 -3.61 34.90
N ASP A 463 16.56 -4.30 35.84
CA ASP A 463 16.98 -4.48 37.22
C ASP A 463 17.09 -5.98 37.48
N GLU A 464 18.28 -6.45 37.86
CA GLU A 464 18.54 -7.87 38.12
C GLU A 464 17.73 -8.42 39.30
N GLU A 465 17.29 -7.55 40.21
CA GLU A 465 16.45 -7.92 41.36
C GLU A 465 14.95 -7.99 41.01
N ASP A 466 14.54 -7.40 39.89
CA ASP A 466 13.14 -7.36 39.42
C ASP A 466 13.03 -7.92 37.98
N PRO A 467 12.72 -9.22 37.81
CA PRO A 467 12.54 -9.83 36.49
C PRO A 467 11.49 -9.14 35.60
N GLU A 468 10.49 -8.48 36.21
CA GLU A 468 9.45 -7.76 35.46
C GLU A 468 9.96 -6.44 34.87
N SER A 469 11.14 -5.98 35.27
CA SER A 469 11.77 -4.79 34.70
C SER A 469 12.17 -4.97 33.23
N LEU A 470 12.49 -6.20 32.82
CA LEU A 470 12.87 -6.55 31.46
C LEU A 470 11.65 -6.53 30.54
N LYS A 471 11.65 -5.63 29.57
CA LYS A 471 10.60 -5.51 28.56
C LYS A 471 11.13 -5.97 27.20
N PRO A 472 10.68 -7.13 26.68
CA PRO A 472 11.04 -7.57 25.33
C PRO A 472 10.71 -6.49 24.29
N LEU A 473 11.70 -6.21 23.44
CA LEU A 473 11.58 -5.30 22.31
C LEU A 473 11.55 -6.10 21.02
N ILE A 474 10.49 -5.93 20.24
CA ILE A 474 10.39 -6.47 18.88
C ILE A 474 10.56 -5.30 17.91
N ASP A 475 11.63 -5.29 17.13
CA ASP A 475 11.91 -4.23 16.15
C ASP A 475 11.67 -4.74 14.73
N GLY A 476 10.90 -3.98 13.95
CA GLY A 476 10.70 -4.22 12.54
C GLY A 476 11.22 -3.05 11.72
N GLY A 477 11.87 -3.34 10.58
CA GLY A 477 12.34 -2.32 9.63
C GLY A 477 12.08 -2.74 8.20
N THR A 478 11.78 -1.77 7.33
CA THR A 478 11.48 -2.00 5.92
C THR A 478 12.13 -0.94 5.03
N GLU A 479 12.58 -1.36 3.86
CA GLU A 479 13.14 -0.52 2.80
C GLU A 479 12.89 -1.20 1.45
N GLY A 480 11.99 -0.62 0.65
CA GLY A 480 11.58 -1.19 -0.64
C GLY A 480 11.05 -2.62 -0.50
N PHE A 481 11.73 -3.56 -1.16
CA PHE A 481 11.45 -5.00 -1.09
C PHE A 481 12.33 -5.73 -0.07
N LYS A 482 13.01 -5.02 0.83
CA LYS A 482 13.82 -5.59 1.90
C LYS A 482 13.21 -5.24 3.25
N GLY A 483 13.44 -6.10 4.24
CA GLY A 483 13.09 -5.79 5.61
C GLY A 483 13.67 -6.78 6.60
N GLN A 484 13.44 -6.50 7.87
CA GLN A 484 13.91 -7.32 8.97
C GLN A 484 12.93 -7.29 10.14
N ALA A 485 12.88 -8.38 10.88
CA ALA A 485 12.23 -8.47 12.18
C ALA A 485 13.26 -8.98 13.20
N ARG A 486 13.31 -8.35 14.37
CA ARG A 486 14.27 -8.65 15.44
C ARG A 486 13.55 -8.83 16.76
N VAL A 487 14.03 -9.76 17.57
CA VAL A 487 13.59 -9.96 18.96
C VAL A 487 14.76 -9.67 19.88
N ILE A 488 14.62 -8.61 20.66
CA ILE A 488 15.63 -8.14 21.61
C ILE A 488 15.11 -8.37 23.01
N LEU A 489 15.82 -9.19 23.78
CA LEU A 489 15.66 -9.32 25.21
C LEU A 489 16.76 -8.46 25.84
N PRO A 490 16.43 -7.28 26.39
CA PRO A 490 17.42 -6.38 26.98
C PRO A 490 18.37 -7.12 27.92
N THR A 491 19.66 -6.77 27.87
CA THR A 491 20.80 -7.40 28.58
C THR A 491 21.08 -8.89 28.31
N ILE A 492 20.13 -9.65 27.74
CA ILE A 492 20.28 -11.09 27.47
C ILE A 492 20.75 -11.33 26.03
N THR A 493 19.99 -10.89 25.03
CA THR A 493 20.34 -11.06 23.62
C THR A 493 21.06 -9.83 23.08
N SER A 494 21.50 -9.91 21.82
CA SER A 494 22.07 -8.78 21.11
C SER A 494 21.07 -7.63 21.02
N CYS A 495 21.45 -6.45 21.53
CA CYS A 495 20.60 -5.26 21.49
C CYS A 495 20.72 -4.53 20.15
N TYR A 496 19.92 -3.48 19.92
CA TYR A 496 19.97 -2.73 18.66
C TYR A 496 21.39 -2.21 18.37
N GLU A 497 22.06 -1.68 19.41
CA GLU A 497 23.41 -1.11 19.32
C GLU A 497 24.49 -2.14 18.97
N CYS A 498 24.30 -3.43 19.31
CA CYS A 498 25.23 -4.49 18.95
C CYS A 498 25.31 -4.73 17.43
N SER A 499 24.28 -4.32 16.68
CA SER A 499 24.13 -4.54 15.24
C SER A 499 24.13 -3.25 14.41
N ILE A 500 24.59 -2.15 15.01
CA ILE A 500 24.58 -0.81 14.39
C ILE A 500 25.48 -0.77 13.14
N ASP A 501 26.54 -1.57 13.13
CA ASP A 501 27.50 -1.76 12.04
C ASP A 501 26.91 -2.50 10.83
N MET A 502 25.82 -3.25 11.01
CA MET A 502 25.07 -3.87 9.92
C MET A 502 24.19 -2.88 9.15
N LEU A 503 24.01 -1.66 9.66
CA LEU A 503 23.24 -0.63 8.98
C LEU A 503 24.09 -0.01 7.87
N THR A 504 23.50 0.11 6.67
CA THR A 504 24.15 0.81 5.57
C THR A 504 24.37 2.27 5.96
N PRO A 505 25.60 2.82 5.85
CA PRO A 505 25.83 4.21 6.15
C PRO A 505 25.00 5.10 5.21
N PRO A 506 24.44 6.22 5.71
CA PRO A 506 23.72 7.17 4.87
C PRO A 506 24.59 7.64 3.70
N THR A 507 23.98 7.80 2.54
CA THR A 507 24.70 8.27 1.34
C THR A 507 25.02 9.75 1.51
N ALA A 508 26.27 10.08 1.86
CA ALA A 508 26.74 11.46 1.99
C ALA A 508 27.56 11.86 0.76
N PHE A 509 27.16 12.94 0.09
CA PHE A 509 27.92 13.48 -1.04
C PHE A 509 29.04 14.41 -0.54
N PRO A 510 30.31 14.23 -0.95
CA PRO A 510 31.38 15.14 -0.54
C PRO A 510 31.13 16.58 -1.00
N ILE A 511 31.39 17.55 -0.11
CA ILE A 511 31.17 18.99 -0.40
C ILE A 511 31.92 19.43 -1.66
N CYS A 512 33.16 18.97 -1.87
CA CYS A 512 33.94 19.32 -3.06
C CYS A 512 33.29 18.81 -4.37
N THR A 513 32.63 17.66 -4.31
CA THR A 513 31.90 17.07 -5.44
C THR A 513 30.66 17.89 -5.75
N ILE A 514 29.79 18.12 -4.76
CA ILE A 514 28.56 18.89 -4.97
C ILE A 514 28.86 20.36 -5.33
N ALA A 515 29.93 20.95 -4.80
CA ALA A 515 30.28 22.36 -5.03
C ALA A 515 30.97 22.61 -6.37
N ASN A 516 31.92 21.75 -6.76
CA ASN A 516 32.82 22.04 -7.89
C ASN A 516 32.75 21.03 -9.04
N THR A 517 32.41 19.78 -8.77
CA THR A 517 32.47 18.70 -9.77
C THR A 517 31.26 17.78 -9.69
N PRO A 518 30.02 18.30 -9.86
CA PRO A 518 28.83 17.46 -9.91
C PRO A 518 28.92 16.51 -11.12
N ARG A 519 28.32 15.33 -10.97
CA ARG A 519 28.39 14.24 -11.97
C ARG A 519 27.05 13.52 -12.12
N LEU A 520 26.26 13.52 -11.06
CA LEU A 520 24.95 12.92 -10.99
C LEU A 520 23.89 14.03 -10.76
N PRO A 521 22.64 13.85 -11.20
CA PRO A 521 21.58 14.82 -10.95
C PRO A 521 21.35 15.07 -9.46
N GLU A 522 21.54 14.05 -8.62
CA GLU A 522 21.49 14.15 -7.15
C GLU A 522 22.51 15.15 -6.59
N HIS A 523 23.71 15.25 -7.19
CA HIS A 523 24.71 16.23 -6.75
C HIS A 523 24.25 17.67 -6.99
N CYS A 524 23.45 17.90 -8.04
CA CYS A 524 22.92 19.24 -8.36
C CYS A 524 21.80 19.63 -7.41
N ILE A 525 20.95 18.66 -7.05
CA ILE A 525 19.88 18.83 -6.06
C ILE A 525 20.47 19.06 -4.67
N GLU A 526 21.43 18.24 -4.24
CA GLU A 526 22.09 18.37 -2.95
C GLU A 526 22.81 19.71 -2.82
N TRP A 527 23.47 20.18 -3.88
CA TRP A 527 24.04 21.51 -3.92
C TRP A 527 22.99 22.61 -3.71
N ALA A 528 21.85 22.50 -4.40
CA ALA A 528 20.77 23.49 -4.30
C ALA A 528 20.22 23.56 -2.87
N SER A 529 20.08 22.39 -2.22
CA SER A 529 19.57 22.25 -0.85
C SER A 529 20.58 22.72 0.21
N VAL A 530 21.82 22.26 0.15
CA VAL A 530 22.80 22.42 1.24
C VAL A 530 23.64 23.69 1.12
N LEU A 531 23.96 24.13 -0.11
CA LEU A 531 24.83 25.29 -0.34
C LEU A 531 24.05 26.51 -0.84
N GLU A 532 23.18 26.32 -1.83
CA GLU A 532 22.54 27.45 -2.50
C GLU A 532 21.37 28.03 -1.71
N TRP A 533 20.53 27.18 -1.12
CA TRP A 533 19.40 27.63 -0.30
C TRP A 533 19.84 28.54 0.84
N PRO A 534 20.80 28.17 1.72
CA PRO A 534 21.24 29.05 2.80
C PRO A 534 21.94 30.32 2.30
N ARG A 535 22.52 30.29 1.09
CA ARG A 535 23.16 31.45 0.46
C ARG A 535 22.14 32.49 0.00
N VAL A 536 21.03 32.04 -0.60
CA VAL A 536 19.95 32.90 -1.12
C VAL A 536 18.98 33.30 0.00
N PHE A 537 18.60 32.36 0.86
CA PHE A 537 17.66 32.54 1.95
C PHE A 537 18.36 32.43 3.31
N LYS A 538 18.92 33.54 3.80
CA LYS A 538 19.68 33.56 5.07
C LYS A 538 18.84 33.28 6.31
N ASP A 539 17.59 33.77 6.31
CA ASP A 539 16.70 33.72 7.48
C ASP A 539 15.55 32.71 7.34
N LYS A 540 15.43 32.03 6.17
CA LYS A 540 14.36 31.05 5.90
C LYS A 540 14.95 29.65 5.89
N LYS A 541 14.51 28.79 6.82
CA LYS A 541 14.85 27.36 6.77
C LYS A 541 14.15 26.70 5.58
N LEU A 542 14.85 25.77 4.95
CA LEU A 542 14.26 24.91 3.94
C LEU A 542 13.24 23.99 4.62
N ASP A 543 11.98 24.17 4.25
CA ASP A 543 10.90 23.22 4.50
C ASP A 543 10.81 22.27 3.31
N THR A 544 11.04 20.98 3.56
CA THR A 544 11.05 19.96 2.50
C THR A 544 9.64 19.51 2.13
N ASP A 545 8.63 19.81 2.96
CA ASP A 545 7.22 19.49 2.70
C ASP A 545 6.48 20.62 1.97
N ASP A 546 7.06 21.82 1.91
CA ASP A 546 6.53 22.96 1.16
C ASP A 546 6.74 22.78 -0.37
N PRO A 547 5.67 22.67 -1.17
CA PRO A 547 5.79 22.54 -2.62
C PRO A 547 6.55 23.67 -3.30
N ASP A 548 6.46 24.91 -2.79
CA ASP A 548 7.13 26.07 -3.37
C ASP A 548 8.64 25.99 -3.16
N HIS A 549 9.07 25.43 -2.03
CA HIS A 549 10.48 25.19 -1.75
C HIS A 549 11.05 24.10 -2.64
N ILE A 550 10.31 23.00 -2.82
CA ILE A 550 10.74 21.91 -3.71
C ILE A 550 10.79 22.40 -5.16
N GLU A 551 9.81 23.20 -5.60
CA GLU A 551 9.82 23.79 -6.93
C GLU A 551 11.03 24.70 -7.15
N TRP A 552 11.39 25.52 -6.16
CA TRP A 552 12.61 26.32 -6.21
C TRP A 552 13.86 25.45 -6.32
N LEU A 553 13.97 24.40 -5.51
CA LEU A 553 15.10 23.47 -5.56
C LEU A 553 15.20 22.77 -6.92
N PHE A 554 14.07 22.33 -7.47
CA PHE A 554 14.00 21.68 -8.77
C PHE A 554 14.51 22.60 -9.88
N GLN A 555 14.08 23.86 -9.90
CA GLN A 555 14.51 24.84 -10.90
C GLN A 555 16.00 25.17 -10.78
N VAL A 556 16.48 25.42 -9.56
CA VAL A 556 17.89 25.73 -9.28
C VAL A 556 18.80 24.55 -9.61
N ALA A 557 18.41 23.33 -9.23
CA ALA A 557 19.14 22.12 -9.54
C ALA A 557 19.16 21.83 -11.06
N SER A 558 18.05 22.06 -11.77
CA SER A 558 17.97 21.87 -13.23
C SER A 558 18.87 22.86 -13.99
N ASN A 559 18.94 24.11 -13.53
CA ASN A 559 19.85 25.11 -14.11
C ASN A 559 21.31 24.68 -13.91
N ARG A 560 21.68 24.28 -12.70
CA ARG A 560 23.03 23.77 -12.40
C ARG A 560 23.35 22.51 -13.21
N ALA A 561 22.42 21.57 -13.32
CA ALA A 561 22.63 20.36 -14.10
C ALA A 561 22.90 20.70 -15.57
N SER A 562 22.19 21.69 -16.12
CA SER A 562 22.42 22.20 -17.49
C SER A 562 23.83 22.80 -17.66
N GLU A 563 24.35 23.55 -16.69
CA GLU A 563 25.71 24.10 -16.71
C GLU A 563 26.79 23.01 -16.82
N PHE A 564 26.58 21.90 -16.10
CA PHE A 564 27.50 20.76 -16.07
C PHE A 564 27.17 19.67 -17.09
N LYS A 565 26.16 19.87 -17.95
CA LYS A 565 25.66 18.90 -18.94
C LYS A 565 25.24 17.56 -18.33
N ILE A 566 24.56 17.63 -17.19
CA ILE A 566 24.00 16.50 -16.45
C ILE A 566 22.50 16.44 -16.74
N GLU A 567 22.02 15.29 -17.19
CA GLU A 567 20.61 15.02 -17.43
C GLU A 567 19.99 14.28 -16.23
N GLY A 568 18.65 14.22 -16.18
CA GLY A 568 17.93 13.39 -15.21
C GLY A 568 17.48 14.09 -13.92
N VAL A 569 17.67 15.41 -13.78
CA VAL A 569 16.99 16.17 -12.73
C VAL A 569 15.50 16.20 -13.04
N THR A 570 14.70 15.57 -12.18
CA THR A 570 13.24 15.57 -12.25
C THR A 570 12.69 16.09 -10.94
N TRP A 571 11.43 16.52 -10.96
CA TRP A 571 10.74 16.92 -9.75
C TRP A 571 10.74 15.77 -8.72
N ALA A 572 10.39 14.55 -9.15
CA ALA A 572 10.36 13.36 -8.29
C ALA A 572 11.72 13.03 -7.67
N LEU A 573 12.81 13.12 -8.45
CA LEU A 573 14.17 12.93 -7.93
C LEU A 573 14.55 14.05 -6.94
N THR A 574 14.15 15.29 -7.20
CA THR A 574 14.38 16.43 -6.30
C THR A 574 13.75 16.15 -4.93
N GLN A 575 12.50 15.71 -4.94
CA GLN A 575 11.81 15.30 -3.72
C GLN A 575 12.50 14.11 -3.03
N GLY A 576 12.90 13.10 -3.81
CA GLY A 576 13.58 11.90 -3.32
C GLY A 576 14.87 12.20 -2.57
N VAL A 577 15.74 13.03 -3.16
CA VAL A 577 17.03 13.43 -2.58
C VAL A 577 16.82 14.29 -1.33
N VAL A 578 15.99 15.33 -1.43
CA VAL A 578 15.83 16.32 -0.35
C VAL A 578 15.13 15.74 0.87
N LYS A 579 14.14 14.86 0.67
CA LYS A 579 13.43 14.18 1.76
C LYS A 579 14.10 12.86 2.18
N ASN A 580 15.20 12.45 1.54
CA ASN A 580 15.78 11.11 1.69
C ASN A 580 14.71 10.00 1.66
N ILE A 581 13.82 10.04 0.66
CA ILE A 581 12.63 9.17 0.61
C ILE A 581 13.07 7.71 0.50
N ILE A 582 12.84 6.95 1.57
CA ILE A 582 12.97 5.49 1.56
C ILE A 582 11.73 4.92 0.85
N PRO A 583 11.88 4.16 -0.25
CA PRO A 583 10.74 3.50 -0.90
C PRO A 583 10.02 2.61 0.10
N ALA A 584 8.70 2.75 0.19
CA ALA A 584 7.90 2.01 1.17
C ALA A 584 6.72 1.32 0.49
N ILE A 585 6.65 0.00 0.66
CA ILE A 585 5.72 -0.88 -0.04
C ILE A 585 4.84 -1.60 0.97
N ALA A 586 3.53 -1.61 0.73
CA ALA A 586 2.55 -2.22 1.63
C ALA A 586 2.83 -3.73 1.86
N SER A 587 3.20 -4.47 0.82
CA SER A 587 3.52 -5.91 0.92
C SER A 587 4.69 -6.19 1.87
N THR A 588 5.79 -5.44 1.76
CA THR A 588 6.95 -5.61 2.65
C THR A 588 6.59 -5.26 4.09
N ASN A 589 5.82 -4.19 4.30
CA ASN A 589 5.32 -3.82 5.63
C ASN A 589 4.45 -4.94 6.24
N ALA A 590 3.55 -5.53 5.44
CA ALA A 590 2.70 -6.62 5.90
C ALA A 590 3.51 -7.87 6.30
N ILE A 591 4.52 -8.25 5.50
CA ILE A 591 5.40 -9.38 5.80
C ILE A 591 6.14 -9.17 7.13
N ILE A 592 6.78 -8.00 7.29
CA ILE A 592 7.56 -7.72 8.50
C ILE A 592 6.65 -7.54 9.73
N ALA A 593 5.51 -6.86 9.60
CA ALA A 593 4.55 -6.72 10.70
C ALA A 593 4.00 -8.08 11.15
N ALA A 594 3.71 -8.98 10.21
CA ALA A 594 3.26 -10.32 10.52
C ALA A 594 4.35 -11.10 11.30
N SER A 595 5.60 -11.02 10.87
CA SER A 595 6.73 -11.60 11.60
C SER A 595 6.82 -11.03 13.02
N CYS A 596 6.80 -9.71 13.19
CA CYS A 596 6.85 -9.07 14.52
C CYS A 596 5.68 -9.49 15.42
N CYS A 597 4.44 -9.53 14.90
CA CYS A 597 3.26 -9.88 15.69
C CYS A 597 3.21 -11.37 16.05
N ASN A 598 3.75 -12.25 15.20
CA ASN A 598 3.92 -13.65 15.54
C ASN A 598 4.87 -13.82 16.73
N GLU A 599 5.98 -13.07 16.76
CA GLU A 599 6.89 -13.11 17.91
C GLU A 599 6.24 -12.54 19.18
N ALA A 600 5.43 -11.49 19.05
CA ALA A 600 4.66 -10.97 20.19
C ALA A 600 3.70 -12.01 20.77
N LEU A 601 2.96 -12.73 19.91
CA LEU A 601 2.08 -13.82 20.35
C LEU A 601 2.88 -14.90 21.08
N LYS A 602 3.96 -15.39 20.48
CA LYS A 602 4.80 -16.45 21.07
C LYS A 602 5.40 -16.05 22.41
N ILE A 603 5.91 -14.82 22.54
CA ILE A 603 6.47 -14.32 23.80
C ILE A 603 5.37 -14.18 24.86
N ALA A 604 4.19 -13.67 24.47
CA ALA A 604 3.09 -13.45 25.42
C ALA A 604 2.43 -14.75 25.90
N THR A 605 2.45 -15.82 25.09
CA THR A 605 1.66 -17.03 25.38
C THR A 605 2.47 -18.30 25.46
N THR A 606 3.77 -18.28 25.17
CA THR A 606 4.68 -19.43 25.11
C THR A 606 4.22 -20.59 24.21
N CYS A 607 3.29 -20.32 23.29
CA CYS A 607 2.67 -21.36 22.44
C CYS A 607 3.61 -21.93 21.37
N ALA A 608 4.77 -21.31 21.15
CA ALA A 608 5.86 -21.83 20.35
C ALA A 608 7.16 -21.07 20.69
N PRO A 609 8.34 -21.65 20.39
CA PRO A 609 9.61 -20.93 20.43
C PRO A 609 9.57 -19.67 19.58
N PHE A 610 9.99 -18.56 20.19
CA PHE A 610 10.18 -17.30 19.48
C PHE A 610 11.50 -17.29 18.71
N LEU A 611 11.60 -16.36 17.77
CA LEU A 611 12.74 -16.11 16.90
C LEU A 611 14.01 -15.93 17.73
N ASN A 612 15.08 -16.63 17.35
CA ASN A 612 16.41 -16.41 17.92
C ASN A 612 17.04 -15.11 17.38
N ASN A 613 16.47 -14.01 17.84
CA ASN A 613 16.81 -12.60 17.66
C ASN A 613 16.79 -11.95 16.26
N TYR A 614 17.03 -12.65 15.14
CA TYR A 614 17.11 -11.98 13.83
C TYR A 614 16.47 -12.75 12.67
N MET A 615 15.62 -12.05 11.90
CA MET A 615 15.07 -12.48 10.62
C MET A 615 15.27 -11.38 9.57
N MET A 616 15.77 -11.76 8.40
CA MET A 616 15.87 -10.92 7.20
C MET A 616 14.89 -11.37 6.12
N TYR A 617 14.40 -10.42 5.35
CA TYR A 617 13.58 -10.63 4.16
C TYR A 617 14.15 -9.84 2.97
N VAL A 618 14.21 -10.49 1.81
CA VAL A 618 14.59 -9.88 0.53
C VAL A 618 13.62 -10.35 -0.55
N GLY A 619 13.01 -9.39 -1.23
CA GLY A 619 11.95 -9.57 -2.23
C GLY A 619 12.30 -9.10 -3.65
N ASN A 620 13.56 -8.73 -3.93
CA ASN A 620 13.94 -8.12 -5.22
C ASN A 620 13.75 -9.07 -6.42
N ASP A 621 14.24 -10.31 -6.32
CA ASP A 621 14.22 -11.29 -7.42
C ASP A 621 13.24 -12.46 -7.15
N SER A 622 12.98 -12.75 -5.87
CA SER A 622 12.07 -13.80 -5.39
C SER A 622 11.78 -13.58 -3.90
N LEU A 623 11.03 -14.48 -3.26
CA LEU A 623 10.78 -14.47 -1.81
C LEU A 623 11.90 -15.21 -1.08
N TYR A 624 12.78 -14.48 -0.40
CA TYR A 624 13.85 -15.04 0.42
C TYR A 624 13.77 -14.54 1.86
N THR A 625 13.91 -15.47 2.80
CA THR A 625 14.04 -15.16 4.23
C THR A 625 15.23 -15.91 4.82
N PHE A 626 15.97 -15.25 5.72
CA PHE A 626 17.09 -15.85 6.44
C PHE A 626 16.98 -15.52 7.93
N THR A 627 17.17 -16.53 8.78
CA THR A 627 17.11 -16.40 10.23
C THR A 627 18.44 -16.86 10.81
N PHE A 628 19.00 -16.05 11.71
CA PHE A 628 20.25 -16.36 12.40
C PHE A 628 20.26 -15.70 13.78
N GLU A 629 21.06 -16.25 14.68
CA GLU A 629 21.33 -15.64 15.98
C GLU A 629 22.45 -14.61 15.83
N HIS A 630 22.12 -13.34 16.00
CA HIS A 630 23.10 -12.27 16.10
C HIS A 630 23.71 -12.26 17.51
N GLU A 631 25.04 -12.30 17.61
CA GLU A 631 25.72 -12.38 18.90
C GLU A 631 25.68 -11.05 19.67
N LYS A 632 25.61 -11.14 21.01
CA LYS A 632 25.72 -9.98 21.89
C LYS A 632 27.20 -9.58 22.01
N ARG A 633 27.54 -8.33 21.72
CA ARG A 633 28.91 -7.82 21.90
C ARG A 633 29.22 -7.58 23.39
N PRO A 634 30.28 -8.19 23.96
CA PRO A 634 30.70 -7.93 25.34
C PRO A 634 31.01 -6.46 25.62
N GLU A 635 31.58 -5.76 24.65
CA GLU A 635 31.96 -4.35 24.72
C GLU A 635 30.84 -3.39 24.24
N CYS A 636 29.61 -3.87 24.10
CA CYS A 636 28.50 -3.02 23.68
C CYS A 636 28.29 -1.87 24.69
N PRO A 637 28.28 -0.61 24.27
CA PRO A 637 28.16 0.54 25.16
C PRO A 637 26.77 0.74 25.78
N VAL A 638 25.85 -0.21 25.53
CA VAL A 638 24.47 -0.17 26.00
C VAL A 638 24.17 -1.41 26.83
N CYS A 639 24.41 -2.62 26.30
CA CYS A 639 24.08 -3.86 27.01
C CYS A 639 25.27 -4.72 27.44
N GLY A 640 26.51 -4.32 27.11
CA GLY A 640 27.72 -5.13 27.26
C GLY A 640 28.61 -4.75 28.44
N GLY A 641 28.75 -3.46 28.76
CA GLY A 641 29.57 -3.00 29.89
C GLY A 641 29.56 -1.48 30.03
N GLU A 642 30.00 -1.01 31.21
CA GLU A 642 29.93 0.40 31.61
C GLU A 642 30.83 1.33 30.77
N SER A 643 31.84 0.81 30.04
CA SER A 643 32.80 1.58 29.24
C SER A 643 33.34 0.83 28.01
N ILE A 644 33.81 1.59 27.01
CA ILE A 644 34.66 1.09 25.92
C ILE A 644 36.12 1.44 26.21
N SER A 645 37.07 0.58 25.84
CA SER A 645 38.51 0.89 25.97
C SER A 645 39.03 1.58 24.70
N ALA A 646 39.83 2.63 24.91
CA ALA A 646 40.55 3.35 23.87
C ALA A 646 42.06 3.25 24.11
N GLU A 647 42.75 2.55 23.23
CA GLU A 647 44.22 2.53 23.19
C GLU A 647 44.73 3.80 22.52
N VAL A 648 45.31 4.70 23.30
CA VAL A 648 45.72 6.04 22.88
C VAL A 648 47.24 6.16 22.91
N GLY A 649 47.86 6.52 21.79
CA GLY A 649 49.30 6.80 21.78
C GLY A 649 49.64 8.02 22.64
N LYS A 650 50.77 8.01 23.34
CA LYS A 650 51.18 9.13 24.22
C LYS A 650 51.34 10.48 23.50
N ASP A 651 51.50 10.43 22.18
CA ASP A 651 51.62 11.56 21.25
C ASP A 651 50.27 12.05 20.69
N TRP A 652 49.14 11.40 21.03
CA TRP A 652 47.84 11.80 20.54
C TRP A 652 47.40 13.13 21.16
N THR A 653 46.95 14.03 20.30
CA THR A 653 46.21 15.22 20.71
C THR A 653 44.75 14.86 21.04
N LEU A 654 44.08 15.72 21.79
CA LEU A 654 42.65 15.56 22.05
C LEU A 654 41.84 15.59 20.74
N GLU A 655 42.27 16.36 19.74
CA GLU A 655 41.69 16.32 18.39
C GLU A 655 41.75 14.93 17.76
N LYS A 656 42.91 14.26 17.83
CA LYS A 656 43.06 12.91 17.28
C LYS A 656 42.19 11.88 17.99
N LEU A 657 42.01 12.02 19.31
CA LEU A 657 41.07 11.17 20.06
C LEU A 657 39.61 11.43 19.62
N VAL A 658 39.23 12.70 19.47
CA VAL A 658 37.90 13.10 18.95
C VAL A 658 37.65 12.53 17.55
N GLU A 659 38.63 12.61 16.66
CA GLU A 659 38.57 12.01 15.33
C GLU A 659 38.45 10.49 15.39
N TRP A 660 39.26 9.83 16.23
CA TRP A 660 39.21 8.38 16.41
C TRP A 660 37.83 7.90 16.87
N ILE A 661 37.20 8.60 17.83
CA ILE A 661 35.84 8.31 18.27
C ILE A 661 34.84 8.53 17.12
N SER A 662 35.01 9.58 16.33
CA SER A 662 34.08 9.96 15.26
C SER A 662 34.12 9.02 14.04
N VAL A 663 35.25 8.35 13.77
CA VAL A 663 35.38 7.42 12.62
C VAL A 663 34.95 5.99 12.95
N ARG A 664 34.65 5.69 14.22
CA ARG A 664 34.20 4.36 14.66
C ARG A 664 32.79 4.05 14.15
N GLN A 665 32.72 3.14 13.17
CA GLN A 665 31.47 2.68 12.58
C GLN A 665 30.54 1.98 13.58
N ASP A 666 31.11 1.36 14.61
CA ASP A 666 30.40 0.65 15.67
C ASP A 666 29.75 1.58 16.72
N LEU A 667 30.00 2.90 16.64
CA LEU A 667 29.43 3.93 17.50
C LEU A 667 28.57 4.96 16.75
N GLN A 668 28.87 5.20 15.46
CA GLN A 668 28.20 6.17 14.58
C GLN A 668 28.02 7.56 15.21
N ILE A 669 29.08 8.06 15.84
CA ILE A 669 29.16 9.37 16.50
C ILE A 669 29.55 10.43 15.45
N THR A 670 28.96 11.63 15.51
CA THR A 670 29.21 12.66 14.47
C THR A 670 29.80 13.96 15.01
N ARG A 671 29.45 14.33 16.24
CA ARG A 671 29.82 15.56 16.93
C ARG A 671 30.02 15.29 18.43
N PRO A 672 31.05 14.53 18.81
CA PRO A 672 31.27 14.17 20.20
C PRO A 672 31.66 15.39 21.04
N SER A 673 31.12 15.44 22.26
CA SER A 673 31.59 16.29 23.35
C SER A 673 32.14 15.40 24.46
N LEU A 674 33.34 15.72 24.95
CA LEU A 674 34.10 14.97 25.92
C LEU A 674 34.18 15.72 27.25
N ALA A 675 33.97 15.00 28.34
CA ALA A 675 34.15 15.46 29.70
C ALA A 675 34.83 14.39 30.55
N HIS A 676 35.45 14.80 31.66
CA HIS A 676 35.85 13.89 32.71
C HIS A 676 34.62 13.24 33.38
N ALA A 677 34.79 12.09 34.03
CA ALA A 677 33.74 11.49 34.87
C ALA A 677 33.25 12.43 35.99
N SER A 678 34.07 13.39 36.42
CA SER A 678 33.70 14.45 37.37
C SER A 678 32.76 15.53 36.80
N GLY A 679 32.49 15.49 35.48
CA GLY A 679 31.71 16.50 34.75
C GLY A 679 32.53 17.71 34.29
N GLN A 680 33.83 17.76 34.56
CA GLN A 680 34.71 18.81 34.05
C GLN A 680 34.83 18.71 32.51
N PRO A 681 34.66 19.82 31.76
CA PRO A 681 34.66 19.75 30.30
C PRO A 681 36.07 19.63 29.72
N LEU A 682 36.27 18.70 28.78
CA LEU A 682 37.48 18.58 27.98
C LEU A 682 37.32 19.28 26.64
N TYR A 683 36.24 18.93 25.91
CA TYR A 683 35.91 19.52 24.61
C TYR A 683 34.39 19.46 24.38
N PHE A 684 33.76 20.61 24.09
CA PHE A 684 32.32 20.67 23.85
C PHE A 684 32.00 21.25 22.47
N GLN A 685 31.02 20.64 21.79
CA GLN A 685 30.52 21.11 20.50
C GLN A 685 29.47 22.22 20.63
N ALA A 686 28.78 22.28 21.77
CA ALA A 686 27.75 23.26 22.10
C ALA A 686 27.61 23.39 23.63
N PRO A 687 27.05 24.50 24.15
CA PRO A 687 26.74 25.77 23.47
C PRO A 687 28.01 26.52 23.04
N PRO A 688 27.91 27.54 22.16
CA PRO A 688 29.08 28.22 21.57
C PRO A 688 30.09 28.77 22.58
N GLN A 689 29.63 29.21 23.76
CA GLN A 689 30.51 29.71 24.81
C GLN A 689 31.44 28.62 25.36
N LEU A 690 30.93 27.41 25.58
CA LEU A 690 31.74 26.26 26.02
C LEU A 690 32.61 25.73 24.87
N HIS A 691 32.12 25.79 23.64
CA HIS A 691 32.92 25.44 22.47
C HIS A 691 34.18 26.31 22.38
N GLU A 692 34.03 27.64 22.37
CA GLU A 692 35.18 28.54 22.31
C GLU A 692 36.10 28.41 23.52
N ALA A 693 35.57 28.14 24.72
CA ALA A 693 36.38 27.96 25.93
C ALA A 693 37.19 26.65 25.93
N THR A 694 36.68 25.59 25.32
CA THR A 694 37.30 24.25 25.34
C THR A 694 38.07 23.92 24.07
N LYS A 695 37.81 24.62 22.97
CA LYS A 695 38.52 24.46 21.69
C LYS A 695 40.05 24.50 21.78
N PRO A 696 40.68 25.36 22.63
CA PRO A 696 42.14 25.33 22.78
C PRO A 696 42.69 24.01 23.35
N ASN A 697 41.86 23.15 23.96
CA ASN A 697 42.29 21.84 24.45
C ASN A 697 42.52 20.84 23.32
N LEU A 698 41.97 21.06 22.12
CA LEU A 698 42.12 20.15 20.99
C LEU A 698 43.58 19.94 20.58
N GLU A 699 44.42 20.97 20.71
CA GLU A 699 45.84 20.94 20.36
C GLU A 699 46.73 20.31 21.44
N LYS A 700 46.20 20.13 22.66
CA LYS A 700 46.94 19.56 23.79
C LYS A 700 46.99 18.04 23.70
N LEU A 701 48.01 17.44 24.31
CA LEU A 701 48.13 15.98 24.37
C LEU A 701 47.09 15.40 25.31
N VAL A 702 46.54 14.23 24.96
CA VAL A 702 45.60 13.51 25.84
C VAL A 702 46.27 13.17 27.17
N SER A 703 47.55 12.84 27.16
CA SER A 703 48.36 12.54 28.36
C SER A 703 48.58 13.73 29.30
N GLU A 704 48.36 14.96 28.85
CA GLU A 704 48.39 16.17 29.70
C GLU A 704 47.03 16.47 30.33
N LEU A 705 45.96 15.92 29.76
CA LEU A 705 44.59 16.22 30.12
C LEU A 705 43.92 15.08 30.90
N VAL A 706 44.30 13.83 30.65
CA VAL A 706 43.61 12.62 31.11
C VAL A 706 44.61 11.64 31.71
N GLN A 707 44.26 11.01 32.83
CA GLN A 707 45.10 10.01 33.49
C GLN A 707 44.94 8.61 32.87
N GLU A 708 45.96 7.77 33.00
CA GLU A 708 45.90 6.36 32.60
C GLU A 708 44.75 5.64 33.32
N GLY A 709 43.90 4.94 32.58
CA GLY A 709 42.72 4.24 33.11
C GLY A 709 41.56 5.17 33.49
N GLU A 710 41.63 6.46 33.15
CA GLU A 710 40.53 7.38 33.41
C GLU A 710 39.39 7.17 32.39
N ALA A 711 38.16 7.12 32.91
CA ALA A 711 36.95 7.04 32.11
C ALA A 711 36.45 8.45 31.71
N LEU A 712 36.40 8.69 30.41
CA LEU A 712 35.85 9.89 29.80
C LEU A 712 34.38 9.70 29.48
N VAL A 713 33.58 10.74 29.71
CA VAL A 713 32.17 10.79 29.32
C VAL A 713 32.07 11.44 27.95
N VAL A 714 31.54 10.70 26.99
CA VAL A 714 31.28 11.13 25.62
C VAL A 714 29.78 11.28 25.43
N THR A 715 29.38 12.45 24.94
CA THR A 715 28.00 12.76 24.57
C THR A 715 27.94 13.18 23.12
N ASP A 716 26.86 12.84 22.42
CA ASP A 716 26.66 13.18 21.01
C ASP A 716 25.17 13.37 20.74
N PRO A 717 24.76 14.28 19.83
CA PRO A 717 23.35 14.43 19.47
C PRO A 717 22.68 13.14 18.95
N ASN A 718 23.45 12.22 18.35
CA ASN A 718 22.98 10.93 17.85
C ASN A 718 23.09 9.81 18.89
N LEU A 719 23.74 10.06 20.04
CA LEU A 719 23.79 9.14 21.16
C LEU A 719 22.67 9.46 22.16
N PRO A 720 21.72 8.54 22.38
CA PRO A 720 20.66 8.75 23.37
C PRO A 720 21.12 8.48 24.81
N PHE A 721 22.38 8.09 25.01
CA PHE A 721 23.01 7.78 26.29
C PHE A 721 24.40 8.44 26.36
N SER A 722 24.96 8.51 27.56
CA SER A 722 26.36 8.93 27.74
C SER A 722 27.27 7.72 27.60
N LEU A 723 28.22 7.78 26.67
CA LEU A 723 29.20 6.74 26.44
C LEU A 723 30.40 6.95 27.37
N SER A 724 30.81 5.92 28.10
CA SER A 724 32.06 5.96 28.87
C SER A 724 33.21 5.39 28.04
N VAL A 725 34.33 6.11 27.97
CA VAL A 725 35.54 5.70 27.23
C VAL A 725 36.73 5.68 28.17
N GLU A 726 37.21 4.49 28.51
CA GLU A 726 38.41 4.31 29.33
C GLU A 726 39.66 4.44 28.48
N VAL A 727 40.53 5.38 28.85
CA VAL A 727 41.77 5.68 28.11
C VAL A 727 42.92 4.84 28.65
N THR A 728 43.55 4.06 27.77
CA THR A 728 44.79 3.31 28.07
C THR A 728 45.91 3.82 27.18
N PHE A 729 47.03 4.26 27.75
CA PHE A 729 48.13 4.78 26.93
C PHE A 729 49.05 3.66 26.44
N VAL A 730 49.26 3.60 25.12
CA VAL A 730 50.12 2.61 24.43
C VAL A 730 51.40 3.20 23.86
#